data_AF-A0A0P0D5L1-F1
#
_entry.id   AF-A0A0P0D5L1-F1
#
_cell.length_a   1.000
_cell.length_b   1.000
_cell.length_c   1.000
_cell.angle_alpha   90.00
_cell.angle_beta   90.00
_cell.angle_gamma   90.00
#
_symmetry.space_group_name_H-M   'P 1'
#
loop_
_entity.id
_entity.type
_entity.pdbx_description
1 polymer ?
#
loop_
_entity_poly.entity_id
_entity_poly.type
_entity_poly.pdbx_seq_one_letter_code
_entity_poly.pdbx_strand_id
1 'polypeptide(L)'
;MFLPLQGFSGNIIDTTDYSYWRKLASTSKMYRAMKTSAINLANKRGGETREVMGANALAYVLDPANKNQYINAIKKKFETRIRTMKIGDGAGTSSVPSHELLHALLALDVIKYELSEAELKSYEYDIKDKIFQLVTKRWKPHGIAMRMMWYKYANDITKFEAAKKQYDKDLAIHFYPDGYSPAGNGYVIGRFNHIGRGAKNSVFDLMEYMGYNEYFSNPGFRNLHEFMYGYASAPFGSNMFYGDTRGGGIDWTINGAEISTPTIARAARFSDDAYKWAMWKLKEQAGLSQDTAILPGYLLSYVMMAGSASNNNPIEIDLGDAELAPSKIFDNYAALIGNNQSKDALYLSVLSMTDKVDWHAQNESNSIGLSGFGERILRNSGYDGPNNSVSAEGLTSSWDFIKYNSESGNVLMIDGERHTSKYGNGIEEGIVGTNIEYFRASSNIAIKGEHFRDVIFLQAADGANGYYIVADHVTTDVSGATVNIVWHPNTAIVETVEDQKHYHSVLQVKKGALGPVLYSNNTVKLSTFLGTPPISVEKKEMVNQMRGHHYRAEYLYNNYSTSGNKADVLTVLFPGDQNHEIGDLTRIAVGNYTGSEITQENIVDVALISGGKTLETNKTESFQGENVVYRKLTGKLISYFVKGVSFISGRDVQTGFKSDDPIALFMNTKNGKGNSGKIISSGTYVTFYAPNISSVKLDGEKIPVEKSKEHGIRVNIPEGNYTIELL
;
A
#
# COMPACT_ATOMS: atom_id res chain seq x y z
N MET A 1 -33.27 -22.34 -40.36
CA MET A 1 -33.35 -21.09 -39.58
C MET A 1 -34.07 -21.43 -38.28
N PHE A 2 -33.34 -21.90 -37.27
CA PHE A 2 -33.90 -22.22 -35.96
C PHE A 2 -33.75 -20.97 -35.09
N LEU A 3 -34.88 -20.46 -34.57
CA LEU A 3 -34.91 -19.42 -33.55
C LEU A 3 -34.13 -19.90 -32.31
N PRO A 4 -33.35 -19.04 -31.64
CA PRO A 4 -32.71 -19.40 -30.40
C PRO A 4 -33.80 -19.61 -29.34
N LEU A 5 -33.83 -20.80 -28.74
CA LEU A 5 -34.65 -21.07 -27.57
C LEU A 5 -34.26 -20.07 -26.47
N GLN A 6 -35.17 -19.14 -26.17
CA GLN A 6 -35.10 -18.30 -24.98
C GLN A 6 -35.13 -19.20 -23.73
N GLY A 7 -34.15 -19.00 -22.85
CA GLY A 7 -34.25 -19.31 -21.42
C GLY A 7 -34.19 -20.80 -21.02
N PHE A 8 -33.01 -21.41 -21.08
CA PHE A 8 -32.66 -22.44 -20.09
C PHE A 8 -31.83 -21.77 -18.99
N SER A 9 -32.36 -21.75 -17.79
CA SER A 9 -31.72 -21.21 -16.59
C SER A 9 -30.46 -22.02 -16.24
N GLY A 10 -29.32 -21.35 -15.98
CA GLY A 10 -28.06 -22.00 -15.58
C GLY A 10 -26.78 -21.59 -16.33
N ASN A 11 -26.78 -20.59 -17.21
CA ASN A 11 -25.54 -20.13 -17.87
C ASN A 11 -24.72 -19.20 -16.98
N ILE A 12 -23.39 -19.33 -17.02
CA ILE A 12 -22.46 -18.35 -16.46
C ILE A 12 -22.12 -17.31 -17.54
N ILE A 13 -21.85 -17.76 -18.76
CA ILE A 13 -21.57 -16.91 -19.93
C ILE A 13 -22.83 -16.80 -20.80
N ASP A 14 -23.31 -15.58 -21.01
CA ASP A 14 -24.50 -15.34 -21.82
C ASP A 14 -24.17 -15.37 -23.32
N THR A 15 -24.77 -16.32 -24.04
CA THR A 15 -24.60 -16.46 -25.50
C THR A 15 -25.12 -15.25 -26.28
N THR A 16 -26.00 -14.42 -25.71
CA THR A 16 -26.51 -13.20 -26.34
C THR A 16 -25.41 -12.14 -26.50
N ASP A 17 -24.38 -12.16 -25.64
CA ASP A 17 -23.25 -11.24 -25.68
C ASP A 17 -22.26 -11.52 -26.83
N TYR A 18 -22.32 -12.70 -27.46
CA TYR A 18 -21.34 -13.10 -28.47
C TYR A 18 -21.29 -12.15 -29.66
N SER A 19 -22.45 -11.61 -30.06
CA SER A 19 -22.53 -10.64 -31.16
C SER A 19 -21.85 -9.32 -30.80
N TYR A 20 -22.07 -8.82 -29.59
CA TYR A 20 -21.44 -7.63 -29.03
C TYR A 20 -19.92 -7.82 -28.92
N TRP A 21 -19.45 -8.95 -28.37
CA TRP A 21 -18.03 -9.23 -28.25
C TRP A 21 -17.33 -9.35 -29.61
N ARG A 22 -17.97 -9.96 -30.61
CA ARG A 22 -17.45 -9.98 -31.99
C ARG A 22 -17.35 -8.58 -32.59
N LYS A 23 -18.33 -7.72 -32.32
CA LYS A 23 -18.30 -6.31 -32.73
C LYS A 23 -17.12 -5.59 -32.08
N LEU A 24 -16.95 -5.69 -30.76
CA LEU A 24 -15.80 -5.11 -30.05
C LEU A 24 -14.46 -5.55 -30.66
N ALA A 25 -14.27 -6.85 -30.90
CA ALA A 25 -13.05 -7.39 -31.49
C ALA A 25 -12.79 -6.89 -32.93
N SER A 26 -13.82 -6.40 -33.63
CA SER A 26 -13.66 -5.78 -34.95
C SER A 26 -13.36 -4.28 -34.87
N THR A 27 -13.92 -3.56 -33.89
CA THR A 27 -13.88 -2.11 -33.81
C THR A 27 -12.77 -1.55 -32.92
N SER A 28 -12.34 -2.28 -31.89
CA SER A 28 -11.27 -1.85 -30.97
C SER A 28 -9.93 -2.55 -31.26
N LYS A 29 -8.83 -1.80 -31.17
CA LYS A 29 -7.45 -2.32 -31.32
C LYS A 29 -7.15 -3.33 -30.21
N MET A 30 -7.51 -3.05 -28.96
CA MET A 30 -7.22 -3.92 -27.82
C MET A 30 -7.98 -5.25 -27.91
N TYR A 31 -9.30 -5.21 -28.14
CA TYR A 31 -10.10 -6.43 -28.25
C TYR A 31 -9.74 -7.25 -29.50
N ARG A 32 -9.31 -6.60 -30.59
CA ARG A 32 -8.74 -7.29 -31.76
C ARG A 32 -7.44 -8.00 -31.43
N ALA A 33 -6.56 -7.39 -30.62
CA ALA A 33 -5.34 -8.01 -30.15
C ALA A 33 -5.65 -9.23 -29.26
N MET A 34 -6.62 -9.11 -28.33
CA MET A 34 -7.08 -10.24 -27.52
C MET A 34 -7.64 -11.38 -28.38
N LYS A 35 -8.45 -11.08 -29.41
CA LYS A 35 -8.93 -12.09 -30.38
C LYS A 35 -7.76 -12.81 -31.06
N THR A 36 -6.80 -12.04 -31.57
CA THR A 36 -5.62 -12.58 -32.27
C THR A 36 -4.80 -13.47 -31.34
N SER A 37 -4.57 -13.01 -30.11
CA SER A 37 -3.88 -13.79 -29.06
C SER A 37 -4.61 -15.10 -28.76
N ALA A 38 -5.95 -15.06 -28.60
CA ALA A 38 -6.77 -16.25 -28.34
C ALA A 38 -6.62 -17.31 -29.43
N ILE A 39 -6.71 -16.92 -30.71
CA ILE A 39 -6.58 -17.82 -31.86
C ILE A 39 -5.15 -18.40 -31.91
N ASN A 40 -4.12 -17.56 -31.71
CA ASN A 40 -2.74 -18.01 -31.72
C ASN A 40 -2.46 -19.02 -30.59
N LEU A 41 -2.94 -18.76 -29.39
CA LEU A 41 -2.81 -19.66 -28.24
C LEU A 41 -3.61 -20.95 -28.45
N ALA A 42 -4.82 -20.87 -28.99
CA ALA A 42 -5.65 -22.04 -29.32
C ALA A 42 -4.99 -22.95 -30.37
N ASN A 43 -4.20 -22.39 -31.29
CA ASN A 43 -3.45 -23.13 -32.31
C ASN A 43 -2.16 -23.77 -31.80
N LYS A 44 -1.66 -23.41 -30.61
CA LYS A 44 -0.47 -24.05 -30.03
C LYS A 44 -0.79 -25.50 -29.62
N ARG A 45 0.07 -26.44 -30.03
CA ARG A 45 -0.03 -27.86 -29.64
C ARG A 45 0.52 -28.07 -28.23
N GLY A 46 -0.28 -27.79 -27.21
CA GLY A 46 0.11 -27.90 -25.80
C GLY A 46 -0.17 -26.61 -25.02
N GLY A 47 0.24 -26.58 -23.74
CA GLY A 47 0.06 -25.41 -22.88
C GLY A 47 -0.57 -25.75 -21.53
N GLU A 48 -0.53 -24.78 -20.63
CA GLU A 48 -1.17 -24.87 -19.32
C GLU A 48 -2.70 -24.96 -19.46
N THR A 49 -3.39 -25.44 -18.41
CA THR A 49 -4.85 -25.60 -18.45
C THR A 49 -5.58 -24.30 -18.72
N ARG A 50 -5.13 -23.19 -18.10
CA ARG A 50 -5.67 -21.86 -18.37
C ARG A 50 -5.56 -21.48 -19.84
N GLU A 51 -4.37 -21.67 -20.43
CA GLU A 51 -4.11 -21.28 -21.81
C GLU A 51 -5.02 -22.04 -22.76
N VAL A 52 -5.10 -23.37 -22.61
CA VAL A 52 -5.92 -24.21 -23.48
C VAL A 52 -7.40 -23.92 -23.25
N MET A 53 -7.91 -24.02 -22.01
CA MET A 53 -9.34 -23.85 -21.73
C MET A 53 -9.80 -22.41 -22.01
N GLY A 54 -9.06 -21.41 -21.52
CA GLY A 54 -9.42 -20.01 -21.63
C GLY A 54 -9.33 -19.46 -23.05
N ALA A 55 -8.26 -19.78 -23.79
CA ALA A 55 -8.08 -19.27 -25.15
C ALA A 55 -9.00 -19.96 -26.16
N ASN A 56 -9.15 -21.29 -26.09
CA ASN A 56 -10.05 -22.01 -27.00
C ASN A 56 -11.51 -21.63 -26.75
N ALA A 57 -11.92 -21.41 -25.50
CA ALA A 57 -13.29 -20.96 -25.22
C ALA A 57 -13.55 -19.54 -25.76
N LEU A 58 -12.57 -18.63 -25.68
CA LEU A 58 -12.71 -17.30 -26.30
C LEU A 58 -12.68 -17.37 -27.83
N ALA A 59 -11.78 -18.16 -28.40
CA ALA A 59 -11.67 -18.35 -29.84
C ALA A 59 -12.94 -18.98 -30.43
N TYR A 60 -13.57 -19.92 -29.72
CA TYR A 60 -14.90 -20.45 -30.06
C TYR A 60 -15.94 -19.33 -30.24
N VAL A 61 -15.93 -18.34 -29.35
CA VAL A 61 -16.86 -17.21 -29.43
C VAL A 61 -16.49 -16.26 -30.58
N LEU A 62 -15.21 -15.88 -30.70
CA LEU A 62 -14.75 -14.80 -31.59
C LEU A 62 -14.38 -15.25 -33.01
N ASP A 63 -14.18 -16.55 -33.22
CA ASP A 63 -13.84 -17.18 -34.50
C ASP A 63 -14.70 -18.42 -34.77
N PRO A 64 -16.02 -18.22 -34.99
CA PRO A 64 -16.98 -19.33 -35.12
C PRO A 64 -16.72 -20.24 -36.33
N ALA A 65 -15.97 -19.78 -37.33
CA ALA A 65 -15.63 -20.57 -38.53
C ALA A 65 -14.76 -21.80 -38.19
N ASN A 66 -13.97 -21.73 -37.13
CA ASN A 66 -13.04 -22.80 -36.73
C ASN A 66 -13.47 -23.51 -35.42
N LYS A 67 -14.73 -23.33 -34.99
CA LYS A 67 -15.21 -23.76 -33.67
C LYS A 67 -14.92 -25.23 -33.31
N ASN A 68 -14.98 -26.14 -34.28
CA ASN A 68 -14.76 -27.58 -34.05
C ASN A 68 -13.34 -27.88 -33.56
N GLN A 69 -12.34 -27.13 -34.05
CA GLN A 69 -10.96 -27.28 -33.58
C GLN A 69 -10.86 -26.92 -32.09
N TYR A 70 -11.50 -25.82 -31.69
CA TYR A 70 -11.46 -25.31 -30.31
C TYR A 70 -12.19 -26.24 -29.34
N ILE A 71 -13.35 -26.78 -29.75
CA ILE A 71 -14.08 -27.81 -28.99
C ILE A 71 -13.20 -29.03 -28.75
N ASN A 72 -12.53 -29.54 -29.79
CA ASN A 72 -11.68 -30.73 -29.69
C ASN A 72 -10.49 -30.52 -28.74
N ALA A 73 -9.90 -29.33 -28.72
CA ALA A 73 -8.82 -28.99 -27.79
C ALA A 73 -9.30 -28.97 -26.33
N ILE A 74 -10.48 -28.39 -26.07
CA ILE A 74 -11.11 -28.37 -24.73
C ILE A 74 -11.39 -29.81 -24.26
N LYS A 75 -12.04 -30.63 -25.08
CA LYS A 75 -12.32 -32.05 -24.78
C LYS A 75 -11.04 -32.81 -24.42
N LYS A 76 -10.00 -32.67 -25.23
CA LYS A 76 -8.69 -33.30 -24.96
C LYS A 76 -8.10 -32.89 -23.61
N LYS A 77 -8.24 -31.63 -23.21
CA LYS A 77 -7.72 -31.14 -21.92
C LYS A 77 -8.54 -31.66 -20.73
N PHE A 78 -9.84 -31.86 -20.88
CA PHE A 78 -10.65 -32.59 -19.90
C PHE A 78 -10.09 -34.00 -19.65
N GLU A 79 -9.89 -34.78 -20.72
CA GLU A 79 -9.39 -36.16 -20.62
C GLU A 79 -7.99 -36.25 -20.01
N THR A 80 -7.09 -35.35 -20.43
CA THR A 80 -5.66 -35.44 -20.07
C THR A 80 -5.30 -34.77 -18.76
N ARG A 81 -6.06 -33.78 -18.30
CA ARG A 81 -5.72 -32.96 -17.12
C ARG A 81 -6.81 -32.88 -16.07
N ILE A 82 -8.07 -32.59 -16.43
CA ILE A 82 -9.13 -32.41 -15.42
C ILE A 82 -9.45 -33.74 -14.73
N ARG A 83 -9.66 -34.79 -15.52
CA ARG A 83 -9.94 -36.14 -15.01
C ARG A 83 -8.83 -36.68 -14.10
N THR A 84 -7.58 -36.43 -14.48
CA THR A 84 -6.37 -36.92 -13.78
C THR A 84 -5.89 -35.98 -12.66
N MET A 85 -6.53 -34.83 -12.46
CA MET A 85 -6.14 -33.84 -11.46
C MET A 85 -6.24 -34.41 -10.05
N LYS A 86 -5.20 -34.15 -9.24
CA LYS A 86 -5.18 -34.44 -7.80
C LYS A 86 -5.34 -33.15 -7.02
N ILE A 87 -6.28 -33.13 -6.08
CA ILE A 87 -6.50 -32.01 -5.16
C ILE A 87 -5.86 -32.37 -3.82
N GLY A 88 -4.92 -31.56 -3.36
CA GLY A 88 -4.33 -31.74 -2.03
C GLY A 88 -5.16 -31.09 -0.92
N ASP A 89 -4.84 -31.43 0.33
CA ASP A 89 -5.47 -30.89 1.55
C ASP A 89 -4.80 -29.58 2.07
N GLY A 90 -3.67 -29.22 1.47
CA GLY A 90 -2.95 -27.98 1.71
C GLY A 90 -3.56 -26.78 0.99
N ALA A 91 -3.31 -25.60 1.55
CA ALA A 91 -3.65 -24.30 0.99
C ALA A 91 -3.25 -24.11 -0.49
N GLY A 92 -1.95 -24.30 -0.79
CA GLY A 92 -1.41 -24.14 -2.14
C GLY A 92 -1.87 -25.24 -3.08
N THR A 93 -1.81 -26.49 -2.60
CA THR A 93 -2.18 -27.71 -3.34
C THR A 93 -3.67 -27.85 -3.63
N SER A 94 -4.51 -27.03 -3.01
CA SER A 94 -5.95 -26.93 -3.31
C SER A 94 -6.27 -25.67 -4.12
N SER A 95 -5.67 -24.52 -3.77
CA SER A 95 -6.02 -23.26 -4.42
C SER A 95 -5.46 -23.08 -5.83
N VAL A 96 -4.28 -23.61 -6.16
CA VAL A 96 -3.79 -23.58 -7.55
C VAL A 96 -4.72 -24.40 -8.47
N PRO A 97 -5.10 -25.65 -8.14
CA PRO A 97 -6.11 -26.37 -8.90
C PRO A 97 -7.45 -25.66 -9.09
N SER A 98 -7.93 -24.90 -8.09
CA SER A 98 -9.20 -24.18 -8.20
C SER A 98 -9.23 -23.16 -9.35
N HIS A 99 -8.08 -22.54 -9.66
CA HIS A 99 -7.96 -21.64 -10.80
C HIS A 99 -8.10 -22.39 -12.14
N GLU A 100 -7.47 -23.56 -12.28
CA GLU A 100 -7.62 -24.39 -13.48
C GLU A 100 -9.08 -24.86 -13.67
N LEU A 101 -9.73 -25.25 -12.56
CA LEU A 101 -11.13 -25.69 -12.56
C LEU A 101 -12.09 -24.56 -12.94
N LEU A 102 -11.82 -23.31 -12.57
CA LEU A 102 -12.60 -22.16 -13.02
C LEU A 102 -12.59 -22.03 -14.55
N HIS A 103 -11.40 -22.07 -15.16
CA HIS A 103 -11.28 -21.99 -16.61
C HIS A 103 -11.94 -23.20 -17.32
N ALA A 104 -11.83 -24.40 -16.74
CA ALA A 104 -12.50 -25.58 -17.26
C ALA A 104 -14.03 -25.47 -17.19
N LEU A 105 -14.58 -24.93 -16.10
CA LEU A 105 -16.03 -24.73 -15.94
C LEU A 105 -16.57 -23.72 -16.96
N LEU A 106 -15.88 -22.60 -17.13
CA LEU A 106 -16.26 -21.58 -18.12
C LEU A 106 -16.16 -22.12 -19.56
N ALA A 107 -15.12 -22.90 -19.86
CA ALA A 107 -14.98 -23.52 -21.17
C ALA A 107 -16.10 -24.53 -21.45
N LEU A 108 -16.46 -25.35 -20.46
CA LEU A 108 -17.58 -26.29 -20.56
C LEU A 108 -18.91 -25.55 -20.76
N ASP A 109 -19.15 -24.47 -20.00
CA ASP A 109 -20.35 -23.65 -20.11
C ASP A 109 -20.56 -23.08 -21.52
N VAL A 110 -19.47 -22.70 -22.19
CA VAL A 110 -19.48 -22.17 -23.56
C VAL A 110 -19.77 -23.26 -24.60
N ILE A 111 -19.17 -24.46 -24.47
CA ILE A 111 -19.29 -25.51 -25.51
C ILE A 111 -20.40 -26.53 -25.27
N LYS A 112 -21.09 -26.50 -24.13
CA LYS A 112 -22.04 -27.56 -23.72
C LYS A 112 -23.12 -27.86 -24.75
N TYR A 113 -23.53 -26.88 -25.55
CA TYR A 113 -24.54 -27.03 -26.60
C TYR A 113 -24.03 -27.80 -27.85
N GLU A 114 -22.73 -28.03 -27.94
CA GLU A 114 -22.07 -28.74 -29.04
C GLU A 114 -21.65 -30.16 -28.63
N LEU A 115 -21.87 -30.55 -27.37
CA LEU A 115 -21.51 -31.87 -26.83
C LEU A 115 -22.70 -32.83 -26.89
N SER A 116 -22.42 -34.12 -27.07
CA SER A 116 -23.42 -35.14 -26.83
C SER A 116 -23.78 -35.22 -25.33
N GLU A 117 -24.97 -35.72 -25.02
CA GLU A 117 -25.43 -35.86 -23.64
C GLU A 117 -24.48 -36.71 -22.78
N ALA A 118 -23.90 -37.77 -23.36
CA ALA A 118 -22.95 -38.65 -22.67
C ALA A 118 -21.62 -37.94 -22.37
N GLU A 119 -21.11 -37.15 -23.33
CA GLU A 119 -19.89 -36.35 -23.14
C GLU A 119 -20.09 -35.27 -22.08
N LEU A 120 -21.21 -34.53 -22.17
CA LEU A 120 -21.54 -33.48 -21.22
C LEU A 120 -21.64 -34.04 -19.79
N LYS A 121 -22.40 -35.11 -19.58
CA LYS A 121 -22.52 -35.77 -18.28
C LYS A 121 -21.18 -36.27 -17.75
N SER A 122 -20.32 -36.80 -18.62
CA SER A 122 -18.98 -37.25 -18.22
C SER A 122 -18.10 -36.10 -17.75
N TYR A 123 -18.09 -34.96 -18.46
CA TYR A 123 -17.28 -33.80 -18.08
C TYR A 123 -17.82 -33.07 -16.86
N GLU A 124 -19.14 -33.00 -16.72
CA GLU A 124 -19.82 -32.50 -15.52
C GLU A 124 -19.48 -33.33 -14.27
N TYR A 125 -19.43 -34.66 -14.41
CA TYR A 125 -19.01 -35.53 -13.30
C TYR A 125 -17.56 -35.24 -12.90
N ASP A 126 -16.64 -35.24 -13.86
CA ASP A 126 -15.21 -35.03 -13.60
C ASP A 126 -14.96 -33.68 -12.91
N ILE A 127 -15.53 -32.59 -13.43
CA ILE A 127 -15.28 -31.26 -12.88
C ILE A 127 -15.92 -31.08 -11.50
N LYS A 128 -17.14 -31.61 -11.30
CA LYS A 128 -17.83 -31.58 -10.01
C LYS A 128 -17.04 -32.32 -8.95
N ASP A 129 -16.57 -33.53 -9.25
CA ASP A 129 -15.74 -34.31 -8.32
C ASP A 129 -14.54 -33.50 -7.81
N LYS A 130 -13.80 -32.86 -8.73
CA LYS A 130 -12.63 -32.05 -8.36
C LYS A 130 -12.99 -30.79 -7.59
N ILE A 131 -14.05 -30.07 -7.97
CA ILE A 131 -14.51 -28.87 -7.25
C ILE A 131 -14.87 -29.21 -5.80
N PHE A 132 -15.52 -30.35 -5.55
CA PHE A 132 -15.98 -30.70 -4.22
C PHE A 132 -14.86 -31.24 -3.31
N GLN A 133 -13.73 -31.66 -3.88
CA GLN A 133 -12.50 -31.97 -3.14
C GLN A 133 -11.72 -30.73 -2.68
N LEU A 134 -12.03 -29.53 -3.21
CA LEU A 134 -11.36 -28.29 -2.78
C LEU A 134 -11.61 -28.00 -1.29
N VAL A 135 -10.58 -27.52 -0.60
CA VAL A 135 -10.67 -27.16 0.81
C VAL A 135 -11.42 -25.85 0.98
N THR A 136 -12.29 -25.77 1.99
CA THR A 136 -13.13 -24.57 2.25
C THR A 136 -12.75 -23.82 3.52
N LYS A 137 -11.98 -24.44 4.43
CA LYS A 137 -11.60 -23.84 5.72
C LYS A 137 -10.27 -23.09 5.69
N ARG A 138 -9.39 -23.46 4.76
CA ARG A 138 -8.07 -22.84 4.57
C ARG A 138 -8.16 -22.02 3.30
N TRP A 139 -7.68 -20.77 3.34
CA TRP A 139 -7.75 -19.88 2.17
C TRP A 139 -9.20 -19.69 1.69
N LYS A 140 -10.07 -19.35 2.65
CA LYS A 140 -11.52 -19.57 2.65
C LYS A 140 -12.28 -19.33 1.34
N PRO A 141 -12.09 -18.23 0.58
CA PRO A 141 -12.98 -17.95 -0.56
C PRO A 141 -12.88 -18.95 -1.72
N HIS A 142 -11.72 -19.56 -2.01
CA HIS A 142 -11.54 -20.28 -3.28
C HIS A 142 -12.45 -21.51 -3.46
N GLY A 143 -12.52 -22.39 -2.46
CA GLY A 143 -13.34 -23.60 -2.53
C GLY A 143 -14.83 -23.28 -2.52
N ILE A 144 -15.23 -22.26 -1.75
CA ILE A 144 -16.62 -21.78 -1.71
C ILE A 144 -17.01 -21.12 -3.03
N ALA A 145 -16.14 -20.29 -3.60
CA ALA A 145 -16.35 -19.65 -4.90
C ALA A 145 -16.56 -20.70 -6.01
N MET A 146 -15.74 -21.74 -6.06
CA MET A 146 -15.90 -22.81 -7.06
C MET A 146 -17.21 -23.59 -6.88
N ARG A 147 -17.62 -23.88 -5.64
CA ARG A 147 -18.92 -24.51 -5.36
C ARG A 147 -20.08 -23.60 -5.76
N MET A 148 -19.97 -22.29 -5.48
CA MET A 148 -20.95 -21.29 -5.90
C MET A 148 -21.11 -21.27 -7.42
N MET A 149 -20.00 -21.18 -8.17
CA MET A 149 -20.06 -21.19 -9.64
C MET A 149 -20.61 -22.51 -10.19
N TRP A 150 -20.30 -23.65 -9.56
CA TRP A 150 -20.91 -24.92 -9.92
C TRP A 150 -22.43 -24.91 -9.72
N TYR A 151 -22.92 -24.39 -8.58
CA TYR A 151 -24.37 -24.30 -8.34
C TYR A 151 -25.07 -23.36 -9.32
N LYS A 152 -24.41 -22.26 -9.71
CA LYS A 152 -24.91 -21.39 -10.79
C LYS A 152 -25.03 -22.15 -12.10
N TYR A 153 -23.97 -22.85 -12.51
CA TYR A 153 -23.94 -23.68 -13.72
C TYR A 153 -25.02 -24.77 -13.71
N ALA A 154 -25.16 -25.47 -12.57
CA ALA A 154 -26.15 -26.53 -12.38
C ALA A 154 -27.56 -26.02 -12.10
N ASN A 155 -27.77 -24.70 -12.11
CA ASN A 155 -29.04 -24.04 -11.83
C ASN A 155 -29.67 -24.40 -10.46
N ASP A 156 -28.84 -24.65 -9.45
CA ASP A 156 -29.25 -24.90 -8.06
C ASP A 156 -29.29 -23.58 -7.28
N ILE A 157 -30.38 -22.83 -7.44
CA ILE A 157 -30.55 -21.47 -6.88
C ILE A 157 -30.35 -21.47 -5.36
N THR A 158 -30.96 -22.42 -4.64
CA THR A 158 -30.88 -22.49 -3.17
C THR A 158 -29.44 -22.65 -2.69
N LYS A 159 -28.67 -23.57 -3.30
CA LYS A 159 -27.27 -23.76 -2.89
C LYS A 159 -26.36 -22.65 -3.40
N PHE A 160 -26.67 -22.06 -4.55
CA PHE A 160 -25.96 -20.88 -5.05
C PHE A 160 -26.05 -19.73 -4.05
N GLU A 161 -27.25 -19.35 -3.62
CA GLU A 161 -27.45 -18.24 -2.67
C GLU A 161 -26.77 -18.50 -1.32
N ALA A 162 -26.85 -19.74 -0.82
CA ALA A 162 -26.15 -20.14 0.40
C ALA A 162 -24.62 -20.04 0.26
N ALA A 163 -24.06 -20.49 -0.87
CA ALA A 163 -22.63 -20.42 -1.15
C ALA A 163 -22.16 -18.97 -1.37
N LYS A 164 -22.97 -18.13 -2.05
CA LYS A 164 -22.70 -16.71 -2.24
C LYS A 164 -22.60 -15.97 -0.92
N LYS A 165 -23.58 -16.15 -0.02
CA LYS A 165 -23.54 -15.56 1.32
C LYS A 165 -22.28 -15.94 2.09
N GLN A 166 -21.78 -17.16 1.93
CA GLN A 166 -20.53 -17.59 2.55
C GLN A 166 -19.30 -16.98 1.85
N TYR A 167 -19.31 -16.92 0.51
CA TYR A 167 -18.28 -16.27 -0.28
C TYR A 167 -18.10 -14.80 0.11
N ASP A 168 -19.18 -14.04 0.22
CA ASP A 168 -19.15 -12.63 0.59
C ASP A 168 -18.53 -12.42 1.98
N LYS A 169 -18.89 -13.28 2.95
CA LYS A 169 -18.27 -13.28 4.30
C LYS A 169 -16.78 -13.59 4.24
N ASP A 170 -16.38 -14.59 3.47
CA ASP A 170 -14.99 -15.01 3.35
C ASP A 170 -14.15 -14.01 2.56
N LEU A 171 -14.77 -13.21 1.70
CA LEU A 171 -14.13 -12.16 0.94
C LEU A 171 -13.86 -10.92 1.81
N ALA A 172 -14.84 -10.54 2.64
CA ALA A 172 -14.74 -9.40 3.56
C ALA A 172 -13.61 -9.53 4.60
N ILE A 173 -13.06 -10.73 4.85
CA ILE A 173 -11.92 -10.89 5.76
C ILE A 173 -10.60 -10.33 5.20
N HIS A 174 -10.55 -9.97 3.92
CA HIS A 174 -9.30 -9.63 3.23
C HIS A 174 -8.99 -8.13 3.17
N PHE A 175 -9.89 -7.29 3.63
CA PHE A 175 -9.72 -5.84 3.67
C PHE A 175 -10.43 -5.22 4.87
N TYR A 176 -10.01 -4.03 5.26
CA TYR A 176 -10.69 -3.13 6.16
C TYR A 176 -11.60 -2.16 5.38
N PRO A 177 -12.54 -1.46 6.04
CA PRO A 177 -13.35 -0.45 5.39
C PRO A 177 -12.53 0.65 4.70
N ASP A 178 -11.38 1.03 5.26
CA ASP A 178 -10.44 2.00 4.69
C ASP A 178 -9.62 1.46 3.50
N GLY A 179 -9.75 0.16 3.18
CA GLY A 179 -9.06 -0.50 2.07
C GLY A 179 -7.77 -1.22 2.44
N TYR A 180 -7.20 -1.03 3.64
CA TYR A 180 -5.99 -1.74 4.03
C TYR A 180 -6.24 -3.25 4.09
N SER A 181 -5.24 -4.07 3.75
CA SER A 181 -5.35 -5.53 3.84
C SER A 181 -4.57 -6.09 5.02
N PRO A 182 -5.20 -6.81 5.96
CA PRO A 182 -4.53 -7.38 7.14
C PRO A 182 -3.51 -8.47 6.80
N ALA A 183 -3.40 -8.87 5.53
CA ALA A 183 -2.41 -9.83 5.05
C ALA A 183 -1.03 -9.22 4.75
N GLY A 184 -0.91 -7.89 4.77
CA GLY A 184 0.29 -7.17 4.37
C GLY A 184 0.37 -6.94 2.86
N ASN A 185 1.31 -6.08 2.46
CA ASN A 185 1.38 -5.50 1.13
C ASN A 185 1.67 -6.52 0.02
N GLY A 186 2.55 -7.50 0.27
CA GLY A 186 2.82 -8.56 -0.72
C GLY A 186 1.63 -9.50 -0.93
N TYR A 187 0.93 -9.88 0.15
CA TYR A 187 -0.17 -10.83 0.02
C TYR A 187 -1.46 -10.20 -0.49
N VAL A 188 -1.71 -8.91 -0.30
CA VAL A 188 -2.86 -8.25 -0.94
C VAL A 188 -2.72 -8.27 -2.46
N ILE A 189 -1.57 -7.84 -2.98
CA ILE A 189 -1.34 -7.85 -4.43
C ILE A 189 -1.31 -9.29 -4.93
N GLY A 190 -0.59 -10.18 -4.24
CA GLY A 190 -0.57 -11.60 -4.57
C GLY A 190 -1.93 -12.30 -4.45
N ARG A 191 -2.91 -11.78 -3.71
CA ARG A 191 -4.27 -12.35 -3.60
C ARG A 191 -5.18 -11.82 -4.69
N PHE A 192 -5.15 -10.52 -4.97
CA PHE A 192 -6.09 -9.87 -5.87
C PHE A 192 -5.57 -9.72 -7.30
N ASN A 193 -4.26 -9.70 -7.52
CA ASN A 193 -3.69 -9.41 -8.84
C ASN A 193 -2.90 -10.57 -9.49
N HIS A 194 -2.67 -11.67 -8.78
CA HIS A 194 -1.87 -12.80 -9.31
C HIS A 194 -2.64 -13.68 -10.32
N ILE A 195 -1.98 -14.07 -11.43
CA ILE A 195 -2.58 -14.90 -12.50
C ILE A 195 -3.16 -16.24 -12.04
N GLY A 196 -2.43 -16.97 -11.20
CA GLY A 196 -2.76 -18.35 -10.78
C GLY A 196 -3.82 -18.44 -9.69
N ARG A 197 -4.66 -17.41 -9.52
CA ARG A 197 -5.62 -17.31 -8.42
C ARG A 197 -7.03 -16.89 -8.86
N GLY A 198 -7.38 -17.10 -10.14
CA GLY A 198 -8.68 -16.70 -10.74
C GLY A 198 -9.92 -16.98 -9.89
N ALA A 199 -10.02 -18.16 -9.26
CA ALA A 199 -11.16 -18.51 -8.39
C ALA A 199 -11.29 -17.61 -7.15
N LYS A 200 -10.19 -16.99 -6.70
CA LYS A 200 -10.17 -16.05 -5.56
C LYS A 200 -10.42 -14.64 -6.02
N ASN A 201 -9.75 -14.21 -7.08
CA ASN A 201 -9.68 -12.81 -7.44
C ASN A 201 -10.57 -12.41 -8.58
N SER A 202 -11.23 -13.31 -9.30
CA SER A 202 -12.02 -12.95 -10.48
C SER A 202 -13.46 -13.46 -10.46
N VAL A 203 -13.86 -14.20 -9.43
CA VAL A 203 -15.24 -14.69 -9.34
C VAL A 203 -16.22 -13.55 -9.11
N PHE A 204 -15.87 -12.53 -8.30
CA PHE A 204 -16.72 -11.33 -8.18
C PHE A 204 -16.87 -10.58 -9.53
N ASP A 205 -15.87 -10.60 -10.41
CA ASP A 205 -16.00 -10.01 -11.75
C ASP A 205 -17.04 -10.77 -12.61
N LEU A 206 -17.12 -12.09 -12.46
CA LEU A 206 -18.17 -12.91 -13.10
C LEU A 206 -19.54 -12.62 -12.49
N MET A 207 -19.61 -12.38 -11.19
CA MET A 207 -20.85 -12.03 -10.51
C MET A 207 -21.39 -10.69 -11.02
N GLU A 208 -20.53 -9.67 -11.14
CA GLU A 208 -20.83 -8.39 -11.77
C GLU A 208 -21.31 -8.56 -13.22
N TYR A 209 -20.61 -9.37 -14.00
CA TYR A 209 -21.03 -9.72 -15.36
C TYR A 209 -22.42 -10.37 -15.41
N MET A 210 -22.74 -11.24 -14.46
CA MET A 210 -24.06 -11.89 -14.33
C MET A 210 -25.14 -10.99 -13.72
N GLY A 211 -24.85 -9.72 -13.41
CA GLY A 211 -25.80 -8.73 -12.89
C GLY A 211 -25.85 -8.59 -11.37
N TYR A 212 -24.94 -9.21 -10.63
CA TYR A 212 -24.75 -9.00 -9.19
C TYR A 212 -23.78 -7.82 -8.99
N ASN A 213 -24.33 -6.59 -9.03
CA ASN A 213 -23.58 -5.34 -9.16
C ASN A 213 -23.07 -4.72 -7.84
N GLU A 214 -22.97 -5.52 -6.78
CA GLU A 214 -22.60 -5.07 -5.44
C GLU A 214 -21.09 -5.02 -5.16
N TYR A 215 -20.23 -5.61 -6.00
CA TYR A 215 -18.80 -5.78 -5.72
C TYR A 215 -17.98 -4.56 -6.15
N PHE A 216 -18.25 -4.01 -7.34
CA PHE A 216 -17.60 -2.80 -7.84
C PHE A 216 -18.06 -1.55 -7.10
N SER A 217 -19.28 -1.57 -6.58
CA SER A 217 -19.84 -0.49 -5.76
C SER A 217 -19.50 -0.60 -4.26
N ASN A 218 -18.94 -1.72 -3.80
CA ASN A 218 -18.60 -1.92 -2.40
C ASN A 218 -17.44 -0.98 -1.97
N PRO A 219 -17.65 -0.09 -0.97
CA PRO A 219 -16.63 0.87 -0.56
C PRO A 219 -15.31 0.25 -0.12
N GLY A 220 -15.35 -0.85 0.64
CA GLY A 220 -14.13 -1.54 1.09
C GLY A 220 -13.34 -2.15 -0.07
N PHE A 221 -14.02 -2.65 -1.10
CA PHE A 221 -13.38 -3.12 -2.33
C PHE A 221 -12.77 -1.99 -3.17
N ARG A 222 -13.47 -0.87 -3.30
CA ARG A 222 -12.97 0.32 -4.00
C ARG A 222 -11.71 0.83 -3.31
N ASN A 223 -11.80 1.04 -2.00
CA ASN A 223 -10.70 1.49 -1.17
C ASN A 223 -9.53 0.48 -1.17
N LEU A 224 -9.80 -0.82 -1.23
CA LEU A 224 -8.75 -1.85 -1.35
C LEU A 224 -7.96 -1.73 -2.64
N HIS A 225 -8.62 -1.47 -3.78
CA HIS A 225 -7.93 -1.32 -5.07
C HIS A 225 -7.15 0.01 -5.12
N GLU A 226 -7.70 1.08 -4.57
CA GLU A 226 -6.98 2.34 -4.33
C GLU A 226 -5.73 2.11 -3.48
N PHE A 227 -5.86 1.43 -2.33
CA PHE A 227 -4.73 1.07 -1.46
C PHE A 227 -3.68 0.25 -2.22
N MET A 228 -4.12 -0.82 -2.88
CA MET A 228 -3.25 -1.78 -3.54
C MET A 228 -2.37 -1.13 -4.63
N TYR A 229 -2.95 -0.25 -5.46
CA TYR A 229 -2.22 0.40 -6.54
C TYR A 229 -1.50 1.67 -6.11
N GLY A 230 -2.08 2.47 -5.20
CA GLY A 230 -1.49 3.73 -4.77
C GLY A 230 -0.41 3.58 -3.69
N TYR A 231 -0.60 2.64 -2.76
CA TYR A 231 0.03 2.72 -1.43
C TYR A 231 0.67 1.42 -0.94
N ALA A 232 0.30 0.25 -1.46
CA ALA A 232 0.98 -1.00 -1.08
C ALA A 232 2.45 -1.05 -1.58
N SER A 233 2.78 -0.22 -2.58
CA SER A 233 4.06 -0.21 -3.28
C SER A 233 4.62 1.21 -3.39
N ALA A 234 5.95 1.31 -3.37
CA ALA A 234 6.70 2.54 -3.58
C ALA A 234 6.39 3.21 -4.93
N PRO A 235 6.81 4.47 -5.17
CA PRO A 235 6.63 5.18 -6.44
C PRO A 235 7.22 4.44 -7.65
N PHE A 236 8.41 3.84 -7.52
CA PHE A 236 9.01 2.97 -8.54
C PHE A 236 8.36 1.57 -8.63
N GLY A 237 7.35 1.32 -7.79
CA GLY A 237 6.41 0.22 -7.90
C GLY A 237 6.74 -1.06 -7.14
N SER A 238 7.92 -1.19 -6.52
CA SER A 238 8.16 -2.34 -5.66
C SER A 238 7.35 -2.26 -4.35
N ASN A 239 6.86 -3.40 -3.89
CA ASN A 239 6.12 -3.49 -2.63
C ASN A 239 6.94 -2.98 -1.43
N MET A 240 6.26 -2.31 -0.51
CA MET A 240 6.79 -2.04 0.83
C MET A 240 6.68 -3.31 1.69
N PHE A 241 7.65 -3.53 2.58
CA PHE A 241 7.76 -4.79 3.30
C PHE A 241 6.94 -4.71 4.58
N TYR A 242 5.69 -5.15 4.48
CA TYR A 242 4.83 -5.40 5.62
C TYR A 242 4.20 -6.78 5.50
N GLY A 243 4.10 -7.46 6.63
CA GLY A 243 3.69 -8.84 6.73
C GLY A 243 4.59 -9.75 5.92
N ASP A 244 4.02 -10.85 5.47
CA ASP A 244 4.73 -11.83 4.67
C ASP A 244 4.96 -11.36 3.21
N THR A 245 5.86 -10.39 3.02
CA THR A 245 6.21 -9.81 1.71
C THR A 245 7.54 -10.36 1.16
N ARG A 246 7.52 -10.92 -0.06
CA ARG A 246 8.64 -11.71 -0.63
C ARG A 246 9.67 -10.94 -1.47
N GLY A 247 9.42 -9.66 -1.76
CA GLY A 247 10.40 -8.75 -2.37
C GLY A 247 10.75 -8.91 -3.86
N GLY A 248 10.47 -10.05 -4.49
CA GLY A 248 10.94 -10.46 -5.83
C GLY A 248 10.63 -9.60 -7.07
N GLY A 249 9.84 -8.53 -6.97
CA GLY A 249 9.47 -7.68 -8.11
C GLY A 249 8.16 -8.06 -8.80
N ILE A 250 7.50 -7.01 -9.32
CA ILE A 250 6.30 -6.94 -10.16
C ILE A 250 5.24 -8.02 -9.89
N ASP A 251 4.47 -7.87 -8.80
CA ASP A 251 3.23 -8.66 -8.64
C ASP A 251 2.18 -8.33 -9.72
N TRP A 252 2.38 -7.27 -10.49
CA TRP A 252 1.64 -6.97 -11.72
C TRP A 252 2.11 -7.92 -12.80
N THR A 253 1.52 -9.11 -12.85
CA THR A 253 2.04 -10.22 -13.65
C THR A 253 2.21 -9.79 -15.12
N ILE A 254 3.42 -9.48 -15.52
CA ILE A 254 3.79 -8.99 -16.85
C ILE A 254 4.84 -9.94 -17.39
N ASN A 255 4.64 -10.40 -18.63
CA ASN A 255 5.53 -11.34 -19.28
C ASN A 255 6.18 -10.64 -20.48
N GLY A 256 7.39 -10.14 -20.30
CA GLY A 256 8.02 -9.25 -21.27
C GLY A 256 7.20 -7.97 -21.43
N ALA A 257 6.64 -7.78 -22.61
CA ALA A 257 5.83 -6.60 -22.93
C ALA A 257 4.32 -6.81 -22.74
N GLU A 258 3.86 -8.00 -22.33
CA GLU A 258 2.43 -8.35 -22.26
C GLU A 258 1.90 -8.37 -20.82
N ILE A 259 0.73 -7.77 -20.60
CA ILE A 259 0.03 -7.80 -19.32
C ILE A 259 -0.60 -9.19 -19.15
N SER A 260 -0.13 -10.02 -18.23
CA SER A 260 -0.54 -11.44 -18.17
C SER A 260 -1.95 -11.67 -17.60
N THR A 261 -2.59 -10.63 -17.05
CA THR A 261 -3.94 -10.66 -16.46
C THR A 261 -4.59 -9.28 -16.49
N PRO A 262 -5.89 -9.16 -16.79
CA PRO A 262 -6.59 -7.87 -16.79
C PRO A 262 -6.92 -7.37 -15.39
N THR A 263 -6.53 -8.08 -14.32
CA THR A 263 -6.82 -7.69 -12.93
C THR A 263 -6.27 -6.31 -12.56
N ILE A 264 -5.23 -5.83 -13.27
CA ILE A 264 -4.73 -4.47 -13.13
C ILE A 264 -5.60 -3.44 -13.87
N ALA A 265 -5.95 -3.71 -15.12
CA ALA A 265 -6.81 -2.85 -15.92
C ALA A 265 -8.24 -2.73 -15.36
N ARG A 266 -8.74 -3.77 -14.68
CA ARG A 266 -10.06 -3.74 -14.05
C ARG A 266 -10.18 -2.68 -12.94
N ALA A 267 -9.08 -2.07 -12.49
CA ALA A 267 -9.12 -0.97 -11.54
C ALA A 267 -10.12 0.13 -11.95
N ALA A 268 -10.30 0.33 -13.27
CA ALA A 268 -11.32 1.21 -13.86
C ALA A 268 -12.77 0.90 -13.45
N ARG A 269 -13.06 -0.31 -12.95
CA ARG A 269 -14.38 -0.68 -12.41
C ARG A 269 -14.61 -0.15 -11.00
N PHE A 270 -13.54 0.14 -10.26
CA PHE A 270 -13.60 0.48 -8.84
C PHE A 270 -13.52 1.99 -8.60
N SER A 271 -12.54 2.67 -9.20
CA SER A 271 -12.45 4.14 -9.18
C SER A 271 -11.47 4.64 -10.23
N ASP A 272 -11.65 5.91 -10.61
CA ASP A 272 -10.73 6.62 -11.52
C ASP A 272 -9.32 6.68 -10.91
N ASP A 273 -9.22 6.96 -9.61
CA ASP A 273 -7.93 7.00 -8.89
C ASP A 273 -7.22 5.65 -8.91
N ALA A 274 -7.93 4.55 -8.56
CA ALA A 274 -7.35 3.21 -8.63
C ALA A 274 -6.84 2.88 -10.05
N TYR A 275 -7.57 3.31 -11.08
CA TYR A 275 -7.16 3.13 -12.47
C TYR A 275 -5.91 3.92 -12.82
N LYS A 276 -5.86 5.22 -12.54
CA LYS A 276 -4.69 6.07 -12.78
C LYS A 276 -3.44 5.52 -12.12
N TRP A 277 -3.55 5.05 -10.87
CA TRP A 277 -2.42 4.48 -10.14
C TRP A 277 -2.03 3.09 -10.65
N ALA A 278 -3.00 2.29 -11.11
CA ALA A 278 -2.72 1.04 -11.80
C ALA A 278 -1.96 1.29 -13.13
N MET A 279 -2.34 2.32 -13.89
CA MET A 279 -1.65 2.71 -15.12
C MET A 279 -0.23 3.21 -14.83
N TRP A 280 -0.03 3.93 -13.72
CA TRP A 280 1.31 4.27 -13.24
C TRP A 280 2.19 3.04 -13.01
N LYS A 281 1.67 1.97 -12.38
CA LYS A 281 2.45 0.73 -12.22
C LYS A 281 2.79 0.06 -13.55
N LEU A 282 1.86 0.06 -14.52
CA LEU A 282 2.16 -0.48 -15.86
C LEU A 282 3.23 0.33 -16.59
N LYS A 283 3.14 1.66 -16.52
CA LYS A 283 4.05 2.57 -17.21
C LYS A 283 5.43 2.63 -16.55
N GLU A 284 5.48 3.03 -15.29
CA GLU A 284 6.73 3.42 -14.61
C GLU A 284 7.49 2.22 -14.03
N GLN A 285 6.77 1.23 -13.50
CA GLN A 285 7.41 0.04 -12.92
C GLN A 285 7.68 -1.03 -13.97
N ALA A 286 6.68 -1.34 -14.80
CA ALA A 286 6.82 -2.40 -15.80
C ALA A 286 7.41 -1.92 -17.13
N GLY A 287 7.57 -0.60 -17.32
CA GLY A 287 8.18 -0.03 -18.51
C GLY A 287 7.34 -0.23 -19.78
N LEU A 288 6.03 -0.40 -19.66
CA LEU A 288 5.17 -0.58 -20.82
C LEU A 288 4.93 0.74 -21.54
N SER A 289 4.91 0.66 -22.87
CA SER A 289 4.38 1.69 -23.76
C SER A 289 2.93 1.39 -24.15
N GLN A 290 2.21 2.40 -24.65
CA GLN A 290 0.82 2.26 -25.09
C GLN A 290 0.66 1.16 -26.16
N ASP A 291 1.63 1.00 -27.05
CA ASP A 291 1.58 -0.03 -28.11
C ASP A 291 1.84 -1.45 -27.60
N THR A 292 2.53 -1.57 -26.46
CA THR A 292 2.83 -2.85 -25.82
C THR A 292 1.81 -3.25 -24.76
N ALA A 293 0.97 -2.33 -24.28
CA ALA A 293 -0.02 -2.58 -23.23
C ALA A 293 -1.23 -3.42 -23.71
N ILE A 294 -0.96 -4.65 -24.14
CA ILE A 294 -1.95 -5.62 -24.62
C ILE A 294 -2.14 -6.75 -23.61
N LEU A 295 -3.31 -7.40 -23.69
CA LEU A 295 -3.72 -8.52 -22.84
C LEU A 295 -3.81 -9.83 -23.64
N PRO A 296 -3.55 -10.99 -23.01
CA PRO A 296 -3.77 -12.28 -23.61
C PRO A 296 -5.26 -12.54 -23.82
N GLY A 297 -5.55 -13.27 -24.90
CA GLY A 297 -6.89 -13.68 -25.25
C GLY A 297 -7.39 -14.88 -24.44
N TYR A 298 -7.89 -14.66 -23.23
CA TYR A 298 -8.61 -15.67 -22.45
C TYR A 298 -10.06 -15.26 -22.19
N LEU A 299 -10.98 -16.23 -22.16
CA LEU A 299 -12.41 -15.96 -21.95
C LEU A 299 -12.68 -15.13 -20.69
N LEU A 300 -12.18 -15.56 -19.54
CA LEU A 300 -12.34 -14.82 -18.27
C LEU A 300 -11.78 -13.39 -18.38
N SER A 301 -10.62 -13.24 -19.04
CA SER A 301 -10.01 -11.94 -19.21
C SER A 301 -10.84 -11.02 -20.11
N TYR A 302 -11.40 -11.58 -21.18
CA TYR A 302 -12.26 -10.85 -22.10
C TYR A 302 -13.57 -10.42 -21.42
N VAL A 303 -14.17 -11.28 -20.59
CA VAL A 303 -15.36 -10.94 -19.80
C VAL A 303 -15.10 -9.76 -18.86
N MET A 304 -13.99 -9.79 -18.10
CA MET A 304 -13.61 -8.71 -17.18
C MET A 304 -13.47 -7.36 -17.91
N MET A 305 -12.83 -7.37 -19.09
CA MET A 305 -12.61 -6.17 -19.88
C MET A 305 -13.89 -5.72 -20.60
N ALA A 306 -14.59 -6.60 -21.31
CA ALA A 306 -15.73 -6.25 -22.17
C ALA A 306 -17.03 -5.96 -21.41
N GLY A 307 -17.24 -6.63 -20.27
CA GLY A 307 -18.53 -6.69 -19.59
C GLY A 307 -19.62 -7.37 -20.42
N SER A 308 -20.87 -7.27 -19.94
CA SER A 308 -22.06 -7.72 -20.66
C SER A 308 -22.49 -6.71 -21.73
N ALA A 309 -23.19 -7.18 -22.76
CA ALA A 309 -23.76 -6.30 -23.78
C ALA A 309 -24.80 -5.34 -23.20
N SER A 310 -25.51 -5.74 -22.14
CA SER A 310 -26.48 -4.89 -21.46
C SER A 310 -25.85 -3.68 -20.78
N ASN A 311 -24.64 -3.84 -20.25
CA ASN A 311 -23.92 -2.78 -19.55
C ASN A 311 -23.09 -1.91 -20.51
N ASN A 312 -22.66 -2.47 -21.66
CA ASN A 312 -21.92 -1.78 -22.73
C ASN A 312 -20.81 -0.83 -22.22
N ASN A 313 -19.99 -1.31 -21.30
CA ASN A 313 -18.92 -0.55 -20.67
C ASN A 313 -17.58 -1.28 -20.83
N PRO A 314 -17.01 -1.36 -22.04
CA PRO A 314 -15.69 -1.96 -22.24
C PRO A 314 -14.59 -1.11 -21.60
N ILE A 315 -13.59 -1.75 -21.01
CA ILE A 315 -12.37 -1.08 -20.53
C ILE A 315 -11.38 -0.97 -21.69
N GLU A 316 -10.80 0.20 -21.92
CA GLU A 316 -9.63 0.40 -22.76
C GLU A 316 -8.46 0.82 -21.86
N ILE A 317 -7.26 0.31 -22.14
CA ILE A 317 -6.05 0.69 -21.38
C ILE A 317 -5.45 1.94 -22.01
N ASP A 318 -5.28 2.99 -21.21
CA ASP A 318 -4.58 4.22 -21.59
C ASP A 318 -3.50 4.55 -20.56
N LEU A 319 -2.23 4.34 -20.94
CA LEU A 319 -1.09 4.68 -20.09
C LEU A 319 -0.83 6.19 -20.02
N GLY A 320 -1.54 6.99 -20.82
CA GLY A 320 -1.58 8.45 -20.70
C GLY A 320 -2.24 8.92 -19.39
N ASP A 321 -3.12 8.10 -18.81
CA ASP A 321 -3.81 8.38 -17.54
C ASP A 321 -2.96 8.04 -16.30
N ALA A 322 -1.73 7.56 -16.50
CA ALA A 322 -0.83 7.19 -15.40
C ALA A 322 -0.48 8.40 -14.52
N GLU A 323 -0.87 8.34 -13.25
CA GLU A 323 -0.54 9.33 -12.21
C GLU A 323 -0.02 8.63 -10.96
N LEU A 324 0.97 9.24 -10.30
CA LEU A 324 1.44 8.82 -8.98
C LEU A 324 0.41 9.23 -7.92
N ALA A 325 0.10 8.32 -6.99
CA ALA A 325 -0.78 8.59 -5.88
C ALA A 325 -0.22 9.71 -4.96
N PRO A 326 -1.05 10.63 -4.47
CA PRO A 326 -0.64 11.61 -3.46
C PRO A 326 -0.58 10.97 -2.06
N SER A 327 0.03 11.66 -1.10
CA SER A 327 -0.03 11.28 0.32
C SER A 327 -1.46 11.02 0.79
N LYS A 328 -1.64 10.00 1.64
CA LYS A 328 -2.95 9.61 2.19
C LYS A 328 -2.80 9.00 3.58
N ILE A 329 -3.77 9.33 4.43
CA ILE A 329 -3.95 8.76 5.75
C ILE A 329 -5.13 7.77 5.69
N PHE A 330 -4.90 6.56 6.18
CA PHE A 330 -5.90 5.53 6.40
C PHE A 330 -6.01 5.26 7.91
N ASP A 331 -7.04 4.54 8.35
CA ASP A 331 -7.17 4.19 9.77
C ASP A 331 -6.06 3.23 10.21
N ASN A 332 -5.57 2.37 9.31
CA ASN A 332 -4.60 1.32 9.63
C ASN A 332 -3.20 1.52 9.01
N TYR A 333 -3.02 2.58 8.23
CA TYR A 333 -1.83 2.82 7.43
C TYR A 333 -1.70 4.30 7.12
N ALA A 334 -0.50 4.83 6.95
CA ALA A 334 -0.32 6.13 6.34
C ALA A 334 0.83 6.09 5.34
N ALA A 335 0.71 6.92 4.30
CA ALA A 335 1.74 7.11 3.28
C ALA A 335 1.95 8.60 3.03
N LEU A 336 3.21 9.04 3.17
CA LEU A 336 3.66 10.38 2.86
C LEU A 336 4.56 10.31 1.63
N ILE A 337 4.09 10.89 0.53
CA ILE A 337 4.63 10.75 -0.83
C ILE A 337 5.06 12.13 -1.36
N GLY A 338 6.24 12.18 -1.99
CA GLY A 338 6.76 13.37 -2.64
C GLY A 338 5.79 13.89 -3.71
N ASN A 339 5.62 15.21 -3.77
CA ASN A 339 4.68 15.86 -4.70
C ASN A 339 5.13 15.83 -6.18
N ASN A 340 6.28 15.24 -6.48
CA ASN A 340 6.78 15.09 -7.84
C ASN A 340 6.21 13.82 -8.51
N GLN A 341 5.67 13.96 -9.72
CA GLN A 341 5.21 12.84 -10.55
C GLN A 341 6.41 12.08 -11.14
N SER A 342 7.13 11.35 -10.29
CA SER A 342 8.34 10.60 -10.64
C SER A 342 8.44 9.29 -9.87
N LYS A 343 9.00 8.26 -10.51
CA LYS A 343 9.37 7.00 -9.84
C LYS A 343 10.44 7.20 -8.75
N ASP A 344 11.15 8.32 -8.80
CA ASP A 344 12.18 8.71 -7.84
C ASP A 344 11.63 9.50 -6.64
N ALA A 345 10.32 9.74 -6.59
CA ALA A 345 9.67 10.43 -5.49
C ALA A 345 9.96 9.75 -4.13
N LEU A 346 10.12 10.57 -3.09
CA LEU A 346 10.23 10.08 -1.72
C LEU A 346 8.90 9.45 -1.31
N TYR A 347 8.98 8.40 -0.50
CA TYR A 347 7.81 7.70 0.01
C TYR A 347 8.15 7.09 1.37
N LEU A 348 7.42 7.47 2.40
CA LEU A 348 7.43 6.81 3.70
C LEU A 348 6.04 6.29 4.02
N SER A 349 5.99 5.08 4.55
CA SER A 349 4.77 4.54 5.11
C SER A 349 4.91 4.07 6.54
N VAL A 350 3.78 3.97 7.25
CA VAL A 350 3.67 3.28 8.54
C VAL A 350 2.53 2.27 8.50
N LEU A 351 2.71 1.15 9.22
CA LEU A 351 1.65 0.18 9.48
C LEU A 351 1.27 0.21 10.96
N SER A 352 -0.01 0.44 11.27
CA SER A 352 -0.57 0.23 12.60
C SER A 352 -2.00 -0.29 12.45
N MET A 353 -2.21 -1.60 12.56
CA MET A 353 -3.56 -2.18 12.44
C MET A 353 -4.34 -2.01 13.73
N THR A 354 -5.68 -1.98 13.70
CA THR A 354 -6.52 -1.77 14.90
C THR A 354 -7.01 -3.06 15.59
N ASP A 355 -7.54 -4.04 14.86
CA ASP A 355 -8.20 -5.20 15.49
C ASP A 355 -8.14 -6.54 14.72
N LYS A 356 -7.98 -6.53 13.40
CA LYS A 356 -8.07 -7.69 12.52
C LYS A 356 -6.70 -8.11 12.00
N VAL A 357 -6.33 -9.34 12.32
CA VAL A 357 -5.02 -9.90 11.96
C VAL A 357 -5.18 -11.13 11.07
N ASP A 358 -4.50 -11.11 9.92
CA ASP A 358 -4.29 -12.30 9.10
C ASP A 358 -3.05 -13.07 9.61
N TRP A 359 -3.01 -14.38 9.37
CA TRP A 359 -1.83 -15.20 9.67
C TRP A 359 -0.53 -14.64 9.05
N HIS A 360 -0.64 -13.94 7.91
CA HIS A 360 0.48 -13.34 7.20
C HIS A 360 1.04 -12.05 7.83
N ALA A 361 0.38 -11.42 8.82
CA ALA A 361 0.96 -10.27 9.51
C ALA A 361 2.18 -10.66 10.38
N GLN A 362 3.10 -9.73 10.64
CA GLN A 362 4.22 -9.87 11.60
C GLN A 362 4.01 -8.94 12.81
N ASN A 363 4.86 -9.05 13.83
CA ASN A 363 4.81 -8.19 15.03
C ASN A 363 5.43 -6.80 14.75
N GLU A 364 4.83 -6.05 13.84
CA GLU A 364 5.40 -4.81 13.27
C GLU A 364 4.47 -3.59 13.44
N SER A 365 3.73 -3.54 14.54
CA SER A 365 2.86 -2.39 14.85
C SER A 365 3.68 -1.10 14.95
N ASN A 366 3.17 0.01 14.40
CA ASN A 366 3.88 1.28 14.19
C ASN A 366 5.19 1.19 13.37
N SER A 367 5.41 0.11 12.62
CA SER A 367 6.62 -0.03 11.81
C SER A 367 6.61 0.87 10.58
N ILE A 368 7.77 1.47 10.26
CA ILE A 368 7.92 2.30 9.06
C ILE A 368 8.67 1.58 7.93
N GLY A 369 8.38 2.00 6.70
CA GLY A 369 9.14 1.67 5.51
C GLY A 369 9.43 2.93 4.72
N LEU A 370 10.62 3.04 4.12
CA LEU A 370 11.07 4.24 3.39
C LEU A 370 11.60 3.83 2.01
N SER A 371 11.25 4.60 0.99
CA SER A 371 11.81 4.54 -0.34
C SER A 371 12.00 5.93 -0.91
N GLY A 372 12.85 6.05 -1.92
CA GLY A 372 13.15 7.30 -2.58
C GLY A 372 14.22 7.07 -3.64
N PHE A 373 14.27 7.95 -4.64
CA PHE A 373 15.30 7.91 -5.69
C PHE A 373 15.36 6.55 -6.41
N GLY A 374 14.22 5.91 -6.59
CA GLY A 374 14.10 4.63 -7.29
C GLY A 374 14.48 3.40 -6.45
N GLU A 375 14.76 3.56 -5.15
CA GLU A 375 15.20 2.46 -4.28
C GLU A 375 14.39 2.31 -2.99
N ARG A 376 14.43 1.11 -2.41
CA ARG A 376 13.95 0.86 -1.04
C ARG A 376 15.06 1.19 -0.05
N ILE A 377 14.83 2.16 0.84
CA ILE A 377 15.82 2.75 1.74
C ILE A 377 15.76 2.17 3.16
N LEU A 378 14.57 2.13 3.78
CA LEU A 378 14.33 1.39 5.03
C LEU A 378 13.39 0.23 4.75
N ARG A 379 13.66 -0.92 5.33
CA ARG A 379 12.87 -2.14 5.10
C ARG A 379 12.64 -2.93 6.38
N ASN A 380 11.54 -3.67 6.45
CA ASN A 380 11.37 -4.73 7.44
C ASN A 380 11.98 -6.04 6.91
N SER A 381 12.03 -7.05 7.79
CA SER A 381 12.70 -8.33 7.55
C SER A 381 12.28 -9.03 6.25
N GLY A 382 11.00 -8.95 5.87
CA GLY A 382 10.45 -9.62 4.69
C GLY A 382 10.04 -11.07 4.97
N TYR A 383 9.96 -11.88 3.92
CA TYR A 383 9.43 -13.25 3.99
C TYR A 383 9.96 -14.16 2.89
N ASP A 384 10.36 -15.39 3.23
CA ASP A 384 10.70 -16.44 2.26
C ASP A 384 9.96 -17.77 2.50
N GLY A 385 8.70 -17.71 2.88
CA GLY A 385 7.86 -18.91 3.04
C GLY A 385 7.61 -19.30 4.49
N PRO A 386 6.57 -20.12 4.72
CA PRO A 386 6.16 -20.49 6.07
C PRO A 386 7.24 -21.36 6.72
N ASN A 387 7.60 -21.06 7.96
CA ASN A 387 8.54 -21.84 8.79
C ASN A 387 9.97 -21.92 8.23
N ASN A 388 10.36 -21.00 7.35
CA ASN A 388 11.70 -20.98 6.78
C ASN A 388 12.60 -20.02 7.56
N SER A 389 13.60 -20.56 8.25
CA SER A 389 14.77 -19.78 8.66
C SER A 389 15.63 -19.50 7.44
N VAL A 390 16.28 -18.34 7.40
CA VAL A 390 17.14 -17.94 6.29
C VAL A 390 18.57 -17.71 6.75
N SER A 391 19.51 -18.13 5.90
CA SER A 391 20.94 -17.99 6.17
C SER A 391 21.63 -17.26 5.04
N ALA A 392 22.54 -16.35 5.37
CA ALA A 392 23.42 -15.67 4.44
C ALA A 392 24.73 -15.32 5.15
N GLU A 393 25.86 -15.51 4.46
CA GLU A 393 27.19 -15.09 4.96
C GLU A 393 27.50 -15.55 6.39
N GLY A 394 27.15 -16.81 6.71
CA GLY A 394 27.40 -17.45 8.00
C GLY A 394 26.43 -17.06 9.13
N LEU A 395 25.50 -16.13 8.88
CA LEU A 395 24.45 -15.74 9.83
C LEU A 395 23.14 -16.45 9.49
N THR A 396 22.32 -16.77 10.49
CA THR A 396 20.97 -17.31 10.31
C THR A 396 19.96 -16.49 11.11
N SER A 397 18.92 -15.99 10.44
CA SER A 397 17.73 -15.45 11.10
C SER A 397 16.65 -16.52 11.12
N SER A 398 16.17 -16.84 12.33
CA SER A 398 15.12 -17.85 12.50
C SER A 398 13.77 -17.34 12.03
N TRP A 399 12.91 -18.27 11.57
CA TRP A 399 11.52 -17.94 11.27
C TRP A 399 10.82 -17.24 12.44
N ASP A 400 11.08 -17.68 13.68
CA ASP A 400 10.46 -17.09 14.87
C ASP A 400 10.88 -15.65 15.09
N PHE A 401 12.16 -15.32 14.87
CA PHE A 401 12.66 -13.95 14.94
C PHE A 401 11.94 -13.07 13.90
N ILE A 402 11.90 -13.54 12.65
CA ILE A 402 11.26 -12.83 11.53
C ILE A 402 9.76 -12.61 11.75
N LYS A 403 9.06 -13.63 12.24
CA LYS A 403 7.60 -13.65 12.26
C LYS A 403 7.02 -13.02 13.52
N TYR A 404 7.71 -13.19 14.64
CA TYR A 404 7.16 -12.92 15.99
C TYR A 404 8.04 -12.00 16.83
N ASN A 405 9.25 -11.63 16.40
CA ASN A 405 10.05 -10.62 17.10
C ASN A 405 9.92 -9.27 16.40
N SER A 406 9.49 -8.26 17.15
CA SER A 406 9.33 -6.89 16.67
C SER A 406 10.65 -6.25 16.25
N GLU A 407 11.77 -6.68 16.83
CA GLU A 407 13.11 -6.24 16.44
C GLU A 407 13.41 -6.48 14.95
N SER A 408 12.67 -7.39 14.28
CA SER A 408 12.80 -7.65 12.84
C SER A 408 12.22 -6.57 11.92
N GLY A 409 11.60 -5.52 12.48
CA GLY A 409 11.08 -4.36 11.75
C GLY A 409 11.55 -3.02 12.32
N ASN A 410 11.20 -1.93 11.63
CA ASN A 410 11.54 -0.55 12.04
C ASN A 410 10.58 -0.04 13.14
N VAL A 411 10.67 -0.58 14.34
CA VAL A 411 9.71 -0.38 15.45
C VAL A 411 10.35 0.25 16.69
N LEU A 412 9.50 0.51 17.69
CA LEU A 412 9.90 0.79 19.07
C LEU A 412 9.54 -0.40 19.97
N MET A 413 10.40 -0.68 20.95
CA MET A 413 10.21 -1.68 22.02
C MET A 413 10.54 -1.06 23.38
N ILE A 414 10.10 -1.70 24.46
CA ILE A 414 10.43 -1.34 25.85
C ILE A 414 11.17 -2.52 26.46
N ASP A 415 12.36 -2.27 27.03
CA ASP A 415 13.25 -3.26 27.64
C ASP A 415 13.61 -4.44 26.70
N GLY A 416 13.60 -4.21 25.39
CA GLY A 416 13.82 -5.23 24.37
C GLY A 416 12.71 -6.28 24.25
N GLU A 417 11.57 -6.07 24.92
CA GLU A 417 10.43 -6.96 24.85
C GLU A 417 9.74 -6.85 23.49
N ARG A 418 9.45 -8.00 22.88
CA ARG A 418 8.65 -8.08 21.65
C ARG A 418 7.25 -7.51 21.88
N HIS A 419 6.62 -7.03 20.82
CA HIS A 419 5.21 -6.66 20.86
C HIS A 419 4.35 -7.86 21.28
N THR A 420 3.38 -7.59 22.14
CA THR A 420 2.39 -8.57 22.63
C THR A 420 1.29 -8.84 21.60
N SER A 421 1.17 -7.96 20.61
CA SER A 421 0.16 -8.00 19.54
C SER A 421 0.77 -7.66 18.16
N LYS A 422 0.09 -8.07 17.10
CA LYS A 422 0.39 -7.69 15.70
C LYS A 422 -0.32 -6.40 15.27
N TYR A 423 -1.17 -5.85 16.13
CA TYR A 423 -1.97 -4.67 15.90
C TYR A 423 -1.77 -3.68 17.04
N GLY A 424 -1.89 -2.40 16.72
CA GLY A 424 -1.91 -1.26 17.63
C GLY A 424 -3.29 -0.62 17.63
N ASN A 425 -3.33 0.70 17.59
CA ASN A 425 -4.55 1.50 17.68
C ASN A 425 -4.89 2.24 16.37
N GLY A 426 -4.09 2.05 15.31
CA GLY A 426 -4.31 2.75 14.06
C GLY A 426 -3.52 4.07 13.93
N ILE A 427 -3.94 4.86 12.96
CA ILE A 427 -3.55 6.26 12.79
C ILE A 427 -4.62 7.13 13.44
N GLU A 428 -4.22 8.00 14.36
CA GLU A 428 -5.15 8.79 15.18
C GLU A 428 -5.46 10.16 14.56
N GLU A 429 -4.50 10.74 13.82
CA GLU A 429 -4.66 12.03 13.15
C GLU A 429 -3.61 12.22 12.04
N GLY A 430 -3.82 13.18 11.14
CA GLY A 430 -2.81 13.56 10.15
C GLY A 430 -3.18 14.72 9.23
N ILE A 431 -2.15 15.35 8.67
CA ILE A 431 -2.19 16.47 7.74
C ILE A 431 -1.41 16.08 6.48
N VAL A 432 -2.07 16.05 5.32
CA VAL A 432 -1.45 15.78 4.01
C VAL A 432 -1.84 16.82 2.96
N GLY A 433 -1.10 16.88 1.84
CA GLY A 433 -1.32 17.84 0.76
C GLY A 433 -0.74 19.22 1.04
N THR A 434 0.35 19.28 1.81
CA THR A 434 1.01 20.51 2.28
C THR A 434 2.54 20.38 2.15
N ASN A 435 3.28 21.48 2.28
CA ASN A 435 4.76 21.43 2.22
C ASN A 435 5.39 20.75 3.46
N ILE A 436 4.66 20.71 4.57
CA ILE A 436 4.97 19.88 5.72
C ILE A 436 3.75 19.01 5.97
N GLU A 437 3.91 17.70 5.88
CA GLU A 437 2.87 16.71 6.13
C GLU A 437 3.15 15.97 7.44
N TYR A 438 2.12 15.39 8.02
CA TYR A 438 2.17 14.82 9.36
C TYR A 438 1.16 13.68 9.56
N PHE A 439 1.50 12.71 10.39
CA PHE A 439 0.52 11.82 11.03
C PHE A 439 0.97 11.35 12.41
N ARG A 440 0.02 10.90 13.24
CA ARG A 440 0.26 10.17 14.49
C ARG A 440 -0.24 8.73 14.38
N ALA A 441 0.65 7.76 14.56
CA ALA A 441 0.31 6.35 14.68
C ALA A 441 0.46 5.88 16.14
N SER A 442 -0.41 4.98 16.59
CA SER A 442 -0.43 4.52 17.98
C SER A 442 -0.29 3.01 18.07
N SER A 443 0.57 2.53 18.97
CA SER A 443 0.81 1.10 19.20
C SER A 443 0.57 0.67 20.64
N ASN A 444 -0.27 1.40 21.39
CA ASN A 444 -0.52 1.17 22.82
C ASN A 444 -0.97 -0.27 23.12
N ILE A 445 -1.74 -0.89 22.22
CA ILE A 445 -2.15 -2.30 22.37
C ILE A 445 -0.99 -3.29 22.20
N ALA A 446 0.03 -2.92 21.42
CA ALA A 446 1.14 -3.82 21.07
C ALA A 446 2.26 -3.85 22.12
N ILE A 447 2.33 -2.86 23.01
CA ILE A 447 3.42 -2.68 23.98
C ILE A 447 2.90 -2.58 25.42
N LYS A 448 3.81 -2.64 26.41
CA LYS A 448 3.49 -2.44 27.84
C LYS A 448 3.70 -0.98 28.24
N GLY A 449 2.78 -0.13 27.80
CA GLY A 449 2.82 1.31 28.00
C GLY A 449 2.05 2.04 26.90
N GLU A 450 2.39 3.30 26.70
CA GLU A 450 1.86 4.12 25.60
C GLU A 450 3.01 4.45 24.64
N HIS A 451 2.72 4.38 23.34
CA HIS A 451 3.64 4.78 22.29
C HIS A 451 2.88 5.40 21.13
N PHE A 452 3.16 6.68 20.92
CA PHE A 452 2.77 7.43 19.75
C PHE A 452 3.99 7.69 18.87
N ARG A 453 3.86 7.38 17.58
CA ARG A 453 4.84 7.69 16.56
C ARG A 453 4.29 8.76 15.66
N ASP A 454 4.91 9.93 15.75
CA ASP A 454 4.67 11.07 14.90
C ASP A 454 5.67 11.08 13.76
N VAL A 455 5.20 11.15 12.51
CA VAL A 455 6.08 11.32 11.36
C VAL A 455 5.73 12.62 10.67
N ILE A 456 6.73 13.46 10.48
CA ILE A 456 6.61 14.77 9.84
C ILE A 456 7.47 14.74 8.57
N PHE A 457 6.83 14.87 7.41
CA PHE A 457 7.49 14.89 6.12
C PHE A 457 7.67 16.32 5.63
N LEU A 458 8.93 16.72 5.42
CA LEU A 458 9.26 18.00 4.83
C LEU A 458 9.41 17.76 3.33
N GLN A 459 8.43 18.23 2.55
CA GLN A 459 8.45 18.12 1.10
C GLN A 459 9.64 18.91 0.53
N ALA A 460 10.18 18.43 -0.59
CA ALA A 460 11.16 19.18 -1.36
C ALA A 460 10.52 20.50 -1.85
N ALA A 461 11.10 21.63 -1.46
CA ALA A 461 10.57 22.95 -1.73
C ALA A 461 11.65 24.01 -1.57
N ASP A 462 11.51 25.14 -2.26
CA ASP A 462 12.39 26.30 -2.12
C ASP A 462 13.89 26.00 -2.38
N GLY A 463 14.18 25.00 -3.22
CA GLY A 463 15.55 24.55 -3.53
C GLY A 463 16.12 23.53 -2.54
N ALA A 464 15.42 23.23 -1.45
CA ALA A 464 15.82 22.23 -0.46
C ALA A 464 15.24 20.84 -0.79
N ASN A 465 16.02 19.80 -0.50
CA ASN A 465 15.62 18.40 -0.62
C ASN A 465 14.68 18.01 0.53
N GLY A 466 13.80 17.03 0.24
CA GLY A 466 12.84 16.52 1.22
C GLY A 466 13.43 15.46 2.15
N TYR A 467 12.87 15.35 3.36
CA TYR A 467 13.31 14.39 4.37
C TYR A 467 12.22 14.19 5.45
N TYR A 468 12.43 13.22 6.33
CA TYR A 468 11.46 12.85 7.36
C TYR A 468 12.01 13.07 8.76
N ILE A 469 11.15 13.52 9.66
CA ILE A 469 11.37 13.55 11.10
C ILE A 469 10.44 12.50 11.71
N VAL A 470 11.00 11.63 12.55
CA VAL A 470 10.25 10.65 13.33
C VAL A 470 10.39 11.02 14.80
N ALA A 471 9.26 11.25 15.45
CA ALA A 471 9.13 11.64 16.84
C ALA A 471 8.35 10.55 17.60
N ASP A 472 9.01 9.82 18.48
CA ASP A 472 8.40 8.79 19.30
C ASP A 472 8.15 9.34 20.72
N HIS A 473 6.88 9.34 21.15
CA HIS A 473 6.45 9.70 22.50
C HIS A 473 6.05 8.45 23.26
N VAL A 474 6.76 8.15 24.35
CA VAL A 474 6.59 6.90 25.10
C VAL A 474 6.29 7.18 26.57
N THR A 475 5.30 6.47 27.11
CA THR A 475 5.12 6.27 28.55
C THR A 475 5.31 4.79 28.86
N THR A 476 6.16 4.45 29.83
CA THR A 476 6.42 3.06 30.23
C THR A 476 5.65 2.71 31.51
N ASP A 477 5.15 1.47 31.59
CA ASP A 477 4.51 0.97 32.82
C ASP A 477 5.53 0.66 33.92
N VAL A 478 6.81 0.50 33.54
CA VAL A 478 7.92 0.13 34.43
C VAL A 478 8.86 1.31 34.59
N SER A 479 9.16 1.66 35.84
CA SER A 479 10.11 2.71 36.17
C SER A 479 11.55 2.31 35.84
N GLY A 480 12.29 3.22 35.21
CA GLY A 480 13.67 2.98 34.76
C GLY A 480 13.77 2.07 33.54
N ALA A 481 12.66 1.76 32.87
CA ALA A 481 12.67 1.02 31.62
C ALA A 481 13.48 1.75 30.54
N THR A 482 14.04 0.98 29.62
CA THR A 482 14.76 1.46 28.45
C THR A 482 13.82 1.42 27.24
N VAL A 483 13.83 2.49 26.46
CA VAL A 483 13.15 2.54 25.16
C VAL A 483 14.14 2.16 24.07
N ASN A 484 13.76 1.20 23.21
CA ASN A 484 14.59 0.70 22.12
C ASN A 484 13.97 1.04 20.77
N ILE A 485 14.67 1.79 19.93
CA ILE A 485 14.23 2.12 18.57
C ILE A 485 15.12 1.42 17.57
N VAL A 486 14.51 0.69 16.64
CA VAL A 486 15.22 -0.13 15.66
C VAL A 486 15.10 0.48 14.27
N TRP A 487 16.23 0.65 13.58
CA TRP A 487 16.29 1.09 12.19
C TRP A 487 17.03 0.07 11.32
N HIS A 488 16.36 -0.39 10.26
CA HIS A 488 16.84 -1.35 9.27
C HIS A 488 17.03 -0.68 7.90
N PRO A 489 18.10 0.10 7.70
CA PRO A 489 18.58 0.47 6.37
C PRO A 489 18.73 -0.75 5.46
N ASN A 490 18.32 -0.62 4.20
CA ASN A 490 18.44 -1.68 3.19
C ASN A 490 19.89 -1.76 2.64
N THR A 491 20.85 -1.93 3.54
CA THR A 491 22.28 -2.07 3.23
C THR A 491 22.90 -3.20 4.04
N ALA A 492 24.06 -3.69 3.58
CA ALA A 492 24.82 -4.70 4.31
C ALA A 492 25.55 -4.10 5.51
N ILE A 493 25.98 -2.84 5.43
CA ILE A 493 26.85 -2.17 6.40
C ILE A 493 26.32 -0.78 6.69
N VAL A 494 26.24 -0.43 7.97
CA VAL A 494 25.93 0.92 8.44
C VAL A 494 27.22 1.58 8.93
N GLU A 495 27.57 2.71 8.32
CA GLU A 495 28.75 3.49 8.66
C GLU A 495 28.43 4.43 9.82
N THR A 496 29.33 4.52 10.80
CA THR A 496 29.24 5.49 11.88
C THR A 496 29.97 6.76 11.46
N VAL A 497 29.25 7.87 11.30
CA VAL A 497 29.84 9.20 11.05
C VAL A 497 30.22 9.83 12.38
N GLU A 498 29.31 9.78 13.34
CA GLU A 498 29.54 10.21 14.72
C GLU A 498 28.78 9.27 15.66
N ASP A 499 29.50 8.63 16.57
CA ASP A 499 28.92 7.63 17.47
C ASP A 499 27.77 8.23 18.29
N GLN A 500 26.70 7.44 18.46
CA GLN A 500 25.48 7.84 19.16
C GLN A 500 24.80 9.10 18.59
N LYS A 501 25.08 9.48 17.34
CA LYS A 501 24.52 10.70 16.74
C LYS A 501 24.22 10.60 15.26
N HIS A 502 25.15 10.15 14.43
CA HIS A 502 24.99 10.19 12.98
C HIS A 502 25.52 8.91 12.35
N TYR A 503 24.63 8.23 11.64
CA TYR A 503 24.93 7.02 10.90
C TYR A 503 24.59 7.21 9.43
N HIS A 504 25.41 6.61 8.57
CA HIS A 504 25.28 6.70 7.13
C HIS A 504 25.11 5.30 6.53
N SER A 505 24.21 5.17 5.56
CA SER A 505 23.92 3.90 4.90
C SER A 505 23.86 4.11 3.40
N VAL A 506 24.84 3.57 2.68
CA VAL A 506 24.84 3.56 1.21
C VAL A 506 24.21 2.25 0.74
N LEU A 507 23.22 2.34 -0.15
CA LEU A 507 22.56 1.19 -0.75
C LEU A 507 23.46 0.64 -1.86
N GLN A 508 24.22 -0.39 -1.54
CA GLN A 508 25.14 -1.02 -2.49
C GLN A 508 25.26 -2.52 -2.25
N VAL A 509 25.53 -3.25 -3.32
CA VAL A 509 25.87 -4.68 -3.25
C VAL A 509 27.36 -4.82 -2.98
N LYS A 510 27.71 -5.43 -1.85
CA LYS A 510 29.11 -5.76 -1.54
C LYS A 510 29.65 -6.75 -2.58
N LYS A 511 30.88 -6.52 -3.06
CA LYS A 511 31.56 -7.42 -3.99
C LYS A 511 31.60 -8.85 -3.44
N GLY A 512 31.04 -9.80 -4.20
CA GLY A 512 31.00 -11.22 -3.84
C GLY A 512 29.85 -11.64 -2.91
N ALA A 513 28.95 -10.70 -2.53
CA ALA A 513 27.71 -10.99 -1.82
C ALA A 513 26.50 -10.80 -2.75
N LEU A 514 25.35 -11.36 -2.38
CA LEU A 514 24.09 -11.07 -3.09
C LEU A 514 23.61 -9.64 -2.84
N GLY A 515 23.78 -9.13 -1.61
CA GLY A 515 23.40 -7.78 -1.21
C GLY A 515 21.90 -7.49 -1.36
N PRO A 516 21.49 -6.22 -1.14
CA PRO A 516 20.14 -5.77 -1.44
C PRO A 516 19.87 -5.81 -2.95
N VAL A 517 18.62 -6.09 -3.34
CA VAL A 517 18.19 -5.85 -4.72
C VAL A 517 18.02 -4.35 -4.94
N LEU A 518 18.73 -3.85 -5.95
CA LEU A 518 18.67 -2.47 -6.42
C LEU A 518 17.79 -2.41 -7.67
N TYR A 519 16.98 -1.36 -7.79
CA TYR A 519 15.99 -1.20 -8.87
C TYR A 519 16.34 -0.08 -9.85
N SER A 520 17.40 0.69 -9.56
CA SER A 520 17.88 1.82 -10.32
C SER A 520 19.41 1.83 -10.40
N ASN A 521 19.94 2.79 -11.17
CA ASN A 521 21.38 3.08 -11.20
C ASN A 521 21.78 4.22 -10.24
N ASN A 522 20.84 4.69 -9.41
CA ASN A 522 21.11 5.78 -8.48
C ASN A 522 21.97 5.28 -7.32
N THR A 523 22.90 6.12 -6.85
CA THR A 523 23.68 5.81 -5.64
C THR A 523 22.92 6.37 -4.44
N VAL A 524 21.91 5.63 -4.00
CA VAL A 524 21.03 6.07 -2.92
C VAL A 524 21.69 5.88 -1.56
N LYS A 525 21.54 6.86 -0.70
CA LYS A 525 22.09 6.91 0.65
C LYS A 525 21.05 7.39 1.67
N LEU A 526 21.22 7.01 2.92
CA LEU A 526 20.43 7.47 4.06
C LEU A 526 21.37 7.98 5.15
N SER A 527 21.12 9.21 5.61
CA SER A 527 21.60 9.67 6.92
C SER A 527 20.52 9.43 7.96
N THR A 528 20.83 8.61 8.96
CA THR A 528 20.02 8.43 10.17
C THR A 528 20.66 9.26 11.29
N PHE A 529 20.02 10.35 11.65
CA PHE A 529 20.53 11.30 12.62
C PHE A 529 19.67 11.33 13.88
N LEU A 530 20.30 11.06 15.03
CA LEU A 530 19.65 10.95 16.33
C LEU A 530 19.61 12.33 16.98
N GLY A 531 18.51 13.06 16.77
CA GLY A 531 18.28 14.40 17.31
C GLY A 531 18.13 14.40 18.83
N THR A 532 17.58 13.34 19.39
CA THR A 532 17.67 13.06 20.83
C THR A 532 18.90 12.20 21.11
N PRO A 533 19.74 12.53 22.10
CA PRO A 533 20.86 11.68 22.49
C PRO A 533 20.38 10.31 23.03
N PRO A 534 20.82 9.17 22.45
CA PRO A 534 20.64 7.85 23.06
C PRO A 534 21.65 7.65 24.20
N ILE A 535 21.38 6.68 25.07
CA ILE A 535 22.37 6.19 26.06
C ILE A 535 23.40 5.25 25.43
N SER A 536 23.00 4.52 24.39
CA SER A 536 23.87 3.67 23.58
C SER A 536 23.23 3.35 22.24
N VAL A 537 24.07 3.01 21.27
CA VAL A 537 23.61 2.45 19.99
C VAL A 537 24.42 1.20 19.72
N GLU A 538 23.74 0.11 19.39
CA GLU A 538 24.35 -1.13 18.95
C GLU A 538 24.10 -1.30 17.46
N LYS A 539 25.15 -1.68 16.71
CA LYS A 539 24.99 -2.22 15.35
C LYS A 539 24.82 -3.72 15.45
N LYS A 540 23.59 -4.20 15.29
CA LYS A 540 23.25 -5.62 15.30
C LYS A 540 23.10 -6.13 13.86
N GLU A 541 23.01 -7.44 13.71
CA GLU A 541 22.96 -8.07 12.39
C GLU A 541 21.80 -9.05 12.28
N MET A 542 21.20 -9.10 11.10
CA MET A 542 20.24 -10.12 10.72
C MET A 542 20.40 -10.51 9.25
N VAL A 543 19.72 -11.59 8.84
CA VAL A 543 19.58 -11.95 7.43
C VAL A 543 18.28 -11.35 6.91
N ASN A 544 18.40 -10.37 6.03
CA ASN A 544 17.26 -9.78 5.33
C ASN A 544 16.68 -10.78 4.33
N GLN A 545 15.36 -10.98 4.38
CA GLN A 545 14.69 -11.94 3.51
C GLN A 545 14.18 -11.30 2.23
N MET A 546 14.49 -11.95 1.13
CA MET A 546 13.90 -11.72 -0.17
C MET A 546 14.13 -13.01 -0.93
N ARG A 547 13.06 -13.58 -1.50
CA ARG A 547 13.15 -14.89 -2.14
C ARG A 547 14.21 -14.89 -3.23
N GLY A 548 15.25 -15.72 -3.06
CA GLY A 548 16.39 -15.81 -3.98
C GLY A 548 17.49 -14.76 -3.77
N HIS A 549 17.33 -13.81 -2.85
CA HIS A 549 18.25 -12.69 -2.58
C HIS A 549 18.39 -12.42 -1.07
N HIS A 550 18.73 -13.45 -0.29
CA HIS A 550 19.06 -13.28 1.12
C HIS A 550 20.44 -12.65 1.28
N TYR A 551 20.58 -11.71 2.20
CA TYR A 551 21.88 -11.11 2.52
C TYR A 551 21.97 -10.73 3.99
N ARG A 552 23.20 -10.71 4.51
CA ARG A 552 23.48 -10.28 5.89
C ARG A 552 23.48 -8.75 5.93
N ALA A 553 22.74 -8.19 6.88
CA ALA A 553 22.51 -6.76 7.02
C ALA A 553 22.76 -6.29 8.45
N GLU A 554 23.44 -5.16 8.58
CA GLU A 554 23.51 -4.40 9.83
C GLU A 554 22.26 -3.53 10.02
N TYR A 555 21.82 -3.39 11.26
CA TYR A 555 20.76 -2.49 11.67
C TYR A 555 21.11 -1.78 12.99
N LEU A 556 20.51 -0.61 13.20
CA LEU A 556 20.74 0.19 14.40
C LEU A 556 19.73 -0.19 15.49
N TYR A 557 20.23 -0.50 16.68
CA TYR A 557 19.45 -0.74 17.89
C TYR A 557 19.77 0.37 18.89
N ASN A 558 18.91 1.38 18.98
CA ASN A 558 19.16 2.62 19.71
C ASN A 558 18.46 2.56 21.06
N ASN A 559 19.20 2.76 22.15
CA ASN A 559 18.69 2.69 23.51
C ASN A 559 18.52 4.10 24.10
N TYR A 560 17.39 4.37 24.74
CA TYR A 560 17.07 5.64 25.39
C TYR A 560 16.60 5.40 26.82
N SER A 561 17.05 6.23 27.74
CA SER A 561 16.57 6.23 29.13
C SER A 561 15.20 6.91 29.23
N THR A 562 14.37 6.42 30.16
CA THR A 562 13.15 7.12 30.56
C THR A 562 13.40 8.08 31.72
N SER A 563 12.71 9.22 31.71
CA SER A 563 12.66 10.19 32.82
C SER A 563 11.21 10.30 33.29
N GLY A 564 10.94 9.95 34.56
CA GLY A 564 9.57 9.87 35.07
C GLY A 564 8.68 8.93 34.25
N ASN A 565 9.24 7.79 33.83
CA ASN A 565 8.63 6.80 32.94
C ASN A 565 8.32 7.30 31.52
N LYS A 566 8.88 8.43 31.11
CA LYS A 566 8.65 8.98 29.76
C LYS A 566 9.93 9.10 28.95
N ALA A 567 9.81 8.93 27.65
CA ALA A 567 10.86 9.24 26.70
C ALA A 567 10.24 9.91 25.46
N ASP A 568 10.82 11.04 25.07
CA ASP A 568 10.50 11.75 23.84
C ASP A 568 11.75 11.68 22.96
N VAL A 569 11.67 11.00 21.82
CA VAL A 569 12.82 10.68 20.97
C VAL A 569 12.61 11.18 19.54
N LEU A 570 13.57 11.97 19.03
CA LEU A 570 13.56 12.47 17.66
C LEU A 570 14.68 11.84 16.82
N THR A 571 14.32 11.27 15.68
CA THR A 571 15.23 10.82 14.61
C THR A 571 14.94 11.59 13.32
N VAL A 572 15.98 12.08 12.64
CA VAL A 572 15.89 12.58 11.27
C VAL A 572 16.34 11.48 10.31
N LEU A 573 15.48 11.15 9.35
CA LEU A 573 15.77 10.23 8.25
C LEU A 573 15.91 11.06 6.97
N PHE A 574 17.15 11.29 6.54
CA PHE A 574 17.46 12.13 5.39
C PHE A 574 17.99 11.26 4.24
N PRO A 575 17.13 10.89 3.27
CA PRO A 575 17.56 10.19 2.06
C PRO A 575 18.26 11.16 1.09
N GLY A 576 19.26 10.67 0.37
CA GLY A 576 19.90 11.41 -0.72
C GLY A 576 20.39 10.50 -1.83
N ASP A 577 20.85 11.09 -2.92
CA ASP A 577 21.53 10.40 -4.02
C ASP A 577 22.66 11.27 -4.60
N GLN A 578 23.09 11.02 -5.83
CA GLN A 578 24.12 11.82 -6.51
C GLN A 578 23.67 13.24 -6.92
N ASN A 579 22.36 13.50 -6.98
CA ASN A 579 21.77 14.77 -7.41
C ASN A 579 21.06 15.51 -6.26
N HIS A 580 20.81 14.82 -5.15
CA HIS A 580 20.12 15.32 -3.97
C HIS A 580 21.03 15.13 -2.76
N GLU A 581 21.82 16.16 -2.46
CA GLU A 581 22.71 16.15 -1.30
C GLU A 581 21.93 16.20 0.01
N ILE A 582 22.50 15.56 1.03
CA ILE A 582 21.98 15.59 2.40
C ILE A 582 22.45 16.90 3.02
N GLY A 583 21.53 17.62 3.66
CA GLY A 583 21.86 18.86 4.38
C GLY A 583 22.74 18.64 5.60
N ASP A 584 23.28 19.73 6.15
CA ASP A 584 24.03 19.71 7.40
C ASP A 584 23.09 19.45 8.58
N LEU A 585 23.46 18.52 9.46
CA LEU A 585 22.63 18.06 10.58
C LEU A 585 23.32 18.38 11.91
N THR A 586 22.70 19.23 12.72
CA THR A 586 23.23 19.64 14.03
C THR A 586 22.25 19.31 15.13
N ARG A 587 22.70 18.55 16.13
CA ARG A 587 21.90 18.27 17.33
C ARG A 587 21.79 19.54 18.15
N ILE A 588 20.57 19.89 18.56
CA ILE A 588 20.30 21.06 19.40
C ILE A 588 19.47 20.66 20.62
N ALA A 589 19.58 21.45 21.69
CA ALA A 589 18.77 21.34 22.89
C ALA A 589 18.35 22.73 23.37
N VAL A 590 17.09 22.87 23.78
CA VAL A 590 16.49 24.14 24.21
C VAL A 590 15.59 23.86 25.42
N GLY A 591 16.07 24.17 26.61
CA GLY A 591 15.39 23.78 27.85
C GLY A 591 15.18 22.26 27.90
N ASN A 592 13.93 21.83 27.99
CA ASN A 592 13.55 20.41 27.99
C ASN A 592 13.43 19.79 26.58
N TYR A 593 13.62 20.56 25.51
CA TYR A 593 13.50 20.06 24.14
C TYR A 593 14.85 19.55 23.64
N THR A 594 14.81 18.48 22.87
CA THR A 594 15.95 17.99 22.07
C THR A 594 15.53 17.89 20.61
N GLY A 595 16.49 17.88 19.70
CA GLY A 595 16.19 17.72 18.28
C GLY A 595 17.33 18.11 17.37
N SER A 596 16.99 18.67 16.21
CA SER A 596 17.95 18.95 15.14
C SER A 596 17.71 20.32 14.49
N GLU A 597 18.79 21.00 14.14
CA GLU A 597 18.84 22.06 13.12
C GLU A 597 19.37 21.42 11.83
N ILE A 598 18.62 21.56 10.74
CA ILE A 598 18.92 21.01 9.42
C ILE A 598 19.14 22.18 8.47
N THR A 599 20.33 22.28 7.88
CA THR A 599 20.68 23.38 6.97
C THR A 599 20.90 22.87 5.55
N GLN A 600 20.24 23.52 4.59
CA GLN A 600 20.39 23.28 3.16
C GLN A 600 20.55 24.64 2.47
N GLU A 601 21.80 25.02 2.19
CA GLU A 601 22.15 26.35 1.68
C GLU A 601 21.56 27.50 2.54
N ASN A 602 20.53 28.19 2.05
CA ASN A 602 19.86 29.31 2.71
C ASN A 602 18.58 28.91 3.45
N ILE A 603 18.21 27.62 3.43
CA ILE A 603 17.11 27.04 4.18
C ILE A 603 17.65 26.48 5.50
N VAL A 604 16.99 26.86 6.59
CA VAL A 604 17.23 26.30 7.92
C VAL A 604 15.92 25.80 8.47
N ASP A 605 15.86 24.51 8.72
CA ASP A 605 14.77 23.86 9.42
C ASP A 605 15.18 23.54 10.85
N VAL A 606 14.29 23.76 11.80
CA VAL A 606 14.48 23.34 13.20
C VAL A 606 13.37 22.38 13.55
N ALA A 607 13.73 21.22 14.09
CA ALA A 607 12.83 20.19 14.57
C ALA A 607 13.14 19.87 16.03
N LEU A 608 12.14 19.97 16.90
CA LEU A 608 12.27 19.80 18.35
C LEU A 608 11.14 18.94 18.89
N ILE A 609 11.47 18.09 19.86
CA ILE A 609 10.53 17.23 20.58
C ILE A 609 10.62 17.45 22.09
N SER A 610 9.50 17.36 22.80
CA SER A 610 9.42 17.26 24.26
C SER A 610 8.07 16.71 24.71
N GLY A 611 7.82 16.66 26.04
CA GLY A 611 6.50 16.39 26.60
C GLY A 611 5.50 17.55 26.54
N GLY A 612 5.83 18.68 25.88
CA GLY A 612 4.91 19.78 25.57
C GLY A 612 4.48 20.70 26.72
N LYS A 613 5.11 20.58 27.89
CA LYS A 613 4.67 21.29 29.11
C LYS A 613 5.31 22.66 29.33
N THR A 614 6.51 22.89 28.81
CA THR A 614 7.25 24.14 29.04
C THR A 614 7.26 25.02 27.81
N LEU A 615 7.09 26.32 28.04
CA LEU A 615 7.32 27.36 27.05
C LEU A 615 8.83 27.59 26.97
N GLU A 616 9.39 27.40 25.77
CA GLU A 616 10.81 27.61 25.52
C GLU A 616 11.00 28.61 24.38
N THR A 617 12.23 29.04 24.15
CA THR A 617 12.58 29.92 23.03
C THR A 617 13.89 29.50 22.41
N ASN A 618 13.87 29.22 21.11
CA ASN A 618 15.06 29.04 20.30
C ASN A 618 15.25 30.28 19.43
N LYS A 619 16.32 31.05 19.68
CA LYS A 619 16.62 32.30 18.95
C LYS A 619 15.43 33.28 18.99
N THR A 620 14.60 33.34 17.94
CA THR A 620 13.47 34.27 17.80
C THR A 620 12.10 33.59 17.85
N GLU A 621 12.07 32.28 18.03
CA GLU A 621 10.86 31.45 18.02
C GLU A 621 10.59 30.94 19.43
N SER A 622 9.47 31.36 20.01
CA SER A 622 8.95 30.87 21.27
C SER A 622 7.84 29.84 21.02
N PHE A 623 7.86 28.71 21.73
CA PHE A 623 6.94 27.61 21.46
C PHE A 623 6.65 26.78 22.70
N GLN A 624 5.49 26.12 22.69
CA GLN A 624 5.08 25.14 23.68
C GLN A 624 4.28 24.04 22.98
N GLY A 625 4.87 22.85 22.84
CA GLY A 625 4.27 21.72 22.16
C GLY A 625 5.08 20.44 22.25
N GLU A 626 4.45 19.31 21.95
CA GLU A 626 5.09 18.00 21.89
C GLU A 626 6.06 17.92 20.70
N ASN A 627 5.62 18.42 19.54
CA ASN A 627 6.41 18.51 18.32
C ASN A 627 6.41 19.93 17.78
N VAL A 628 7.60 20.45 17.47
CA VAL A 628 7.78 21.77 16.89
C VAL A 628 8.73 21.67 15.70
N VAL A 629 8.24 22.03 14.53
CA VAL A 629 9.04 22.14 13.30
C VAL A 629 8.83 23.51 12.67
N TYR A 630 9.89 24.20 12.30
CA TYR A 630 9.76 25.44 11.53
C TYR A 630 10.88 25.61 10.53
N ARG A 631 10.54 26.25 9.41
CA ARG A 631 11.43 26.52 8.27
C ARG A 631 11.69 28.01 8.14
N LYS A 632 12.96 28.36 8.00
CA LYS A 632 13.41 29.70 7.65
C LYS A 632 14.10 29.70 6.30
N LEU A 633 13.83 30.72 5.49
CA LEU A 633 14.55 31.05 4.26
C LEU A 633 15.29 32.36 4.46
N THR A 634 16.62 32.34 4.40
CA THR A 634 17.48 33.52 4.63
C THR A 634 17.11 34.23 5.96
N GLY A 635 16.91 33.43 7.01
CA GLY A 635 16.56 33.91 8.35
C GLY A 635 15.09 34.31 8.58
N LYS A 636 14.24 34.32 7.54
CA LYS A 636 12.80 34.65 7.66
C LYS A 636 11.95 33.39 7.75
N LEU A 637 11.00 33.36 8.69
CA LEU A 637 10.03 32.26 8.81
C LEU A 637 9.16 32.16 7.54
N ILE A 638 9.10 30.97 6.95
CA ILE A 638 8.25 30.69 5.79
C ILE A 638 7.21 29.60 6.03
N SER A 639 7.42 28.72 7.02
CA SER A 639 6.41 27.76 7.46
C SER A 639 6.71 27.21 8.85
N TYR A 640 5.68 26.70 9.52
CA TYR A 640 5.83 25.93 10.76
C TYR A 640 4.76 24.85 10.89
N PHE A 641 5.09 23.79 11.62
CA PHE A 641 4.18 22.78 12.14
C PHE A 641 4.38 22.68 13.65
N VAL A 642 3.29 22.75 14.41
CA VAL A 642 3.31 22.53 15.86
C VAL A 642 2.16 21.63 16.26
N LYS A 643 2.48 20.59 17.03
CA LYS A 643 1.51 19.85 17.85
C LYS A 643 1.65 20.32 19.29
N GLY A 644 0.77 21.24 19.72
CA GLY A 644 0.95 21.96 20.97
C GLY A 644 0.01 23.14 21.14
N VAL A 645 0.35 24.02 22.09
CA VAL A 645 -0.52 25.14 22.50
C VAL A 645 0.00 26.51 22.05
N SER A 646 1.25 26.64 21.64
CA SER A 646 1.74 27.93 21.12
C SER A 646 2.95 27.82 20.21
N PHE A 647 3.01 28.77 19.28
CA PHE A 647 4.19 29.10 18.47
C PHE A 647 4.15 30.59 18.16
N ILE A 648 5.24 31.32 18.42
CA ILE A 648 5.35 32.75 18.14
C ILE A 648 6.74 33.01 17.56
N SER A 649 6.79 33.62 16.38
CA SER A 649 8.02 34.13 15.77
C SER A 649 7.94 35.64 15.58
N GLY A 650 9.08 36.32 15.75
CA GLY A 650 9.20 37.77 15.62
C GLY A 650 9.01 38.51 16.95
N ARG A 651 9.76 39.61 17.12
CA ARG A 651 9.70 40.46 18.33
C ARG A 651 8.68 41.60 18.18
N ASP A 652 8.77 42.36 17.10
CA ASP A 652 7.94 43.56 16.89
C ASP A 652 6.62 43.24 16.20
N VAL A 653 6.64 42.36 15.18
CA VAL A 653 5.44 41.87 14.50
C VAL A 653 5.39 40.34 14.64
N GLN A 654 4.49 39.88 15.49
CA GLN A 654 4.35 38.46 15.80
C GLN A 654 3.66 37.71 14.67
N THR A 655 4.17 36.53 14.35
CA THR A 655 3.51 35.53 13.49
C THR A 655 3.42 34.22 14.25
N GLY A 656 2.25 33.59 14.27
CA GLY A 656 2.05 32.32 14.96
C GLY A 656 0.66 32.15 15.58
N PHE A 657 0.58 31.42 16.69
CA PHE A 657 -0.66 31.18 17.42
C PHE A 657 -0.45 30.95 18.93
N LYS A 658 -1.55 31.07 19.67
CA LYS A 658 -1.70 30.53 21.02
C LYS A 658 -3.11 29.94 21.15
N SER A 659 -3.22 28.70 21.60
CA SER A 659 -4.50 28.04 21.89
C SER A 659 -4.67 27.75 23.37
N ASP A 660 -5.91 27.53 23.78
CA ASP A 660 -6.21 27.13 25.16
C ASP A 660 -5.89 25.62 25.36
N ASP A 661 -6.14 24.79 24.35
CA ASP A 661 -5.82 23.35 24.32
C ASP A 661 -4.86 22.99 23.17
N PRO A 662 -4.15 21.84 23.23
CA PRO A 662 -3.26 21.40 22.16
C PRO A 662 -3.96 21.22 20.81
N ILE A 663 -3.34 21.71 19.75
CA ILE A 663 -3.76 21.52 18.35
C ILE A 663 -2.60 21.00 17.52
N ALA A 664 -2.88 20.33 16.41
CA ALA A 664 -1.87 20.11 15.36
C ALA A 664 -2.09 21.14 14.25
N LEU A 665 -1.15 22.06 14.08
CA LEU A 665 -1.26 23.19 13.15
C LEU A 665 -0.04 23.25 12.25
N PHE A 666 -0.27 23.12 10.94
CA PHE A 666 0.67 23.53 9.90
C PHE A 666 0.25 24.90 9.36
N MET A 667 1.20 25.82 9.19
CA MET A 667 1.00 27.10 8.50
C MET A 667 2.15 27.40 7.53
N ASN A 668 1.79 27.86 6.33
CA ASN A 668 2.67 28.49 5.36
C ASN A 668 2.50 30.01 5.44
N THR A 669 3.61 30.73 5.67
CA THR A 669 3.65 32.18 5.86
C THR A 669 4.25 32.91 4.66
N LYS A 670 4.64 32.19 3.60
CA LYS A 670 5.23 32.77 2.37
C LYS A 670 4.17 33.34 1.41
N ASN A 671 2.89 33.03 1.61
CA ASN A 671 1.85 33.34 0.65
C ASN A 671 1.54 34.84 0.61
N GLY A 672 1.74 35.47 -0.57
CA GLY A 672 1.39 36.87 -0.83
C GLY A 672 -0.12 37.17 -0.77
N LYS A 673 -0.96 36.18 -0.41
CA LYS A 673 -2.41 36.29 -0.19
C LYS A 673 -2.81 36.12 1.29
N GLY A 674 -1.85 36.09 2.22
CA GLY A 674 -2.07 35.79 3.63
C GLY A 674 -1.52 34.42 4.04
N ASN A 675 -1.46 34.15 5.34
CA ASN A 675 -0.94 32.87 5.85
C ASN A 675 -2.02 31.79 5.69
N SER A 676 -1.65 30.60 5.23
CA SER A 676 -2.60 29.50 5.01
C SER A 676 -2.03 28.16 5.44
N GLY A 677 -2.88 27.21 5.81
CA GLY A 677 -2.42 25.94 6.34
C GLY A 677 -3.53 24.93 6.62
N LYS A 678 -3.27 24.03 7.57
CA LYS A 678 -4.22 23.02 8.03
C LYS A 678 -4.15 22.89 9.55
N ILE A 679 -5.31 22.71 10.17
CA ILE A 679 -5.48 22.59 11.63
C ILE A 679 -6.31 21.37 11.99
N ILE A 680 -5.83 20.61 12.98
CA ILE A 680 -6.58 19.58 13.69
C ILE A 680 -6.85 20.11 15.09
N SER A 681 -8.13 20.14 15.46
CA SER A 681 -8.59 20.73 16.72
C SER A 681 -9.53 19.77 17.43
N SER A 682 -9.44 19.71 18.76
CA SER A 682 -10.42 19.04 19.64
C SER A 682 -11.58 19.96 20.04
N GLY A 683 -11.71 21.13 19.42
CA GLY A 683 -12.63 22.19 19.85
C GLY A 683 -11.98 23.10 20.90
N THR A 684 -11.38 24.21 20.47
CA THR A 684 -10.67 25.13 21.38
C THR A 684 -10.61 26.55 20.84
N TYR A 685 -10.31 27.51 21.73
CA TYR A 685 -10.05 28.88 21.32
C TYR A 685 -8.60 29.04 20.88
N VAL A 686 -8.42 29.72 19.74
CA VAL A 686 -7.10 30.00 19.18
C VAL A 686 -6.98 31.49 18.90
N THR A 687 -5.90 32.09 19.40
CA THR A 687 -5.45 33.43 19.03
C THR A 687 -4.37 33.30 17.96
N PHE A 688 -4.68 33.69 16.73
CA PHE A 688 -3.72 33.75 15.63
C PHE A 688 -3.03 35.11 15.59
N TYR A 689 -1.75 35.09 15.28
CA TYR A 689 -0.89 36.26 15.13
C TYR A 689 -0.40 36.35 13.69
N ALA A 690 -0.67 37.46 13.03
CA ALA A 690 -0.09 37.78 11.72
C ALA A 690 -0.17 39.30 11.46
N PRO A 691 0.74 39.85 10.63
CA PRO A 691 0.67 41.24 10.19
C PRO A 691 -0.69 41.53 9.54
N ASN A 692 -1.35 42.61 9.96
CA ASN A 692 -2.63 43.08 9.42
C ASN A 692 -3.79 42.06 9.42
N ILE A 693 -3.75 41.02 10.26
CA ILE A 693 -4.83 40.04 10.34
C ILE A 693 -6.17 40.70 10.69
N SER A 694 -7.20 40.38 9.91
CA SER A 694 -8.54 40.95 9.94
C SER A 694 -9.63 39.88 10.03
N SER A 695 -9.37 38.66 9.53
CA SER A 695 -10.28 37.52 9.66
C SER A 695 -9.57 36.18 9.56
N VAL A 696 -10.26 35.13 10.03
CA VAL A 696 -9.85 33.73 9.88
C VAL A 696 -10.92 33.01 9.06
N LYS A 697 -10.49 32.13 8.17
CA LYS A 697 -11.38 31.21 7.46
C LYS A 697 -11.06 29.76 7.78
N LEU A 698 -12.10 28.93 7.85
CA LEU A 698 -12.02 27.47 7.85
C LEU A 698 -12.74 26.93 6.62
N ASP A 699 -12.07 26.10 5.83
CA ASP A 699 -12.62 25.54 4.59
C ASP A 699 -13.24 26.58 3.64
N GLY A 700 -12.58 27.73 3.56
CA GLY A 700 -12.99 28.87 2.73
C GLY A 700 -14.00 29.82 3.39
N GLU A 701 -14.63 29.40 4.49
CA GLU A 701 -15.70 30.15 5.17
C GLU A 701 -15.16 30.98 6.33
N LYS A 702 -15.57 32.25 6.42
CA LYS A 702 -15.17 33.14 7.53
C LYS A 702 -15.83 32.71 8.84
N ILE A 703 -15.05 32.64 9.92
CA ILE A 703 -15.57 32.32 11.26
C ILE A 703 -15.70 33.58 12.14
N PRO A 704 -16.64 33.59 13.12
CA PRO A 704 -16.83 34.73 14.00
C PRO A 704 -15.59 35.04 14.85
N VAL A 705 -15.21 36.31 14.89
CA VAL A 705 -14.13 36.82 15.75
C VAL A 705 -14.69 37.07 17.16
N GLU A 706 -14.10 36.40 18.15
CA GLU A 706 -14.43 36.62 19.57
C GLU A 706 -13.78 37.90 20.08
N LYS A 707 -12.49 38.08 19.77
CA LYS A 707 -11.71 39.23 20.21
C LYS A 707 -10.64 39.59 19.18
N SER A 708 -10.47 40.87 18.92
CA SER A 708 -9.34 41.39 18.13
C SER A 708 -8.43 42.27 18.99
N LYS A 709 -7.15 42.25 18.66
CA LYS A 709 -6.13 43.19 19.10
C LYS A 709 -5.21 43.50 17.92
N GLU A 710 -4.34 44.49 18.07
CA GLU A 710 -3.32 44.79 17.07
C GLU A 710 -2.52 43.50 16.76
N HIS A 711 -2.52 43.09 15.48
CA HIS A 711 -1.88 41.87 14.96
C HIS A 711 -2.35 40.54 15.56
N GLY A 712 -3.53 40.48 16.18
CA GLY A 712 -4.04 39.24 16.77
C GLY A 712 -5.55 39.10 16.76
N ILE A 713 -6.05 37.93 16.34
CA ILE A 713 -7.47 37.59 16.33
C ILE A 713 -7.69 36.29 17.06
N ARG A 714 -8.64 36.31 18.01
CA ARG A 714 -9.11 35.14 18.75
C ARG A 714 -10.44 34.64 18.20
N VAL A 715 -10.50 33.35 17.93
CA VAL A 715 -11.62 32.63 17.33
C VAL A 715 -11.81 31.28 18.02
N ASN A 716 -13.02 30.75 18.00
CA ASN A 716 -13.29 29.38 18.40
C ASN A 716 -13.09 28.46 17.18
N ILE A 717 -12.19 27.49 17.28
CA ILE A 717 -11.99 26.47 16.25
C ILE A 717 -12.74 25.21 16.69
N PRO A 718 -13.79 24.79 15.97
CA PRO A 718 -14.54 23.58 16.31
C PRO A 718 -13.66 22.32 16.24
N GLU A 719 -14.16 21.24 16.81
CA GLU A 719 -13.54 19.92 16.67
C GLU A 719 -13.50 19.51 15.19
N GLY A 720 -12.37 18.97 14.71
CA GLY A 720 -12.22 18.45 13.36
C GLY A 720 -10.93 18.86 12.66
N ASN A 721 -10.89 18.57 11.36
CA ASN A 721 -9.76 18.83 10.46
C ASN A 721 -10.16 19.88 9.43
N TYR A 722 -9.45 21.01 9.39
CA TYR A 722 -9.83 22.13 8.54
C TYR A 722 -8.64 22.66 7.75
N THR A 723 -8.89 23.12 6.53
CA THR A 723 -8.01 24.09 5.88
C THR A 723 -8.20 25.45 6.55
N ILE A 724 -7.12 26.22 6.74
CA ILE A 724 -7.16 27.50 7.43
C ILE A 724 -6.50 28.60 6.61
N GLU A 725 -7.10 29.79 6.60
CA GLU A 725 -6.53 31.01 6.00
C GLU A 725 -6.63 32.19 6.98
N LEU A 726 -5.56 32.96 7.10
CA LEU A 726 -5.50 34.23 7.84
C LEU A 726 -5.42 35.38 6.83
N LEU A 727 -6.42 36.28 6.86
CA LEU A 727 -6.58 37.39 5.90
C LEU A 727 -6.29 38.75 6.50
#